data_AF-A0A352L204-F1
#
_entry.id   AF-A0A352L204-F1
#
_cell.length_a   1.000
_cell.length_b   1.000
_cell.length_c   1.000
_cell.angle_alpha   90.00
_cell.angle_beta   90.00
_cell.angle_gamma   90.00
#
_symmetry.space_group_name_H-M   'P 1'
#
loop_
_entity.id
_entity.type
_entity.pdbx_description
1 polymer ?
#
loop_
_entity_poly.entity_id
_entity_poly.type
_entity_poly.pdbx_seq_one_letter_code
_entity_poly.pdbx_strand_id
1 'polypeptide(L)'
;YPQYLAPEFKQDELNPGDRVDTRVVQLYYYRNARTLAEIINRSIEDLNQTAFDDAQKFAENARIDAENATDARRTQEQRAVDAAAKTRQMEQKIAEAKAALAKNKLETEKLAEEEKETENATSAVTNGQPATLDAQIKGLDSKMLTQSQTNETLRKNIADKQLELDAAKKNDAAKVPTLVKDIEVLGKQLQDGETQLTALKTQRSAQRSLQLRSEQIKLNKRRLESEATTLGTPASIEKQNELTNQQQTEIAERNRLLTSEQAENRRIEEQFRREVVAGIADRNSYAKGKLNSRDPVTQVSISVVGESRLQLRGPVKGLNKICRMIHQLDSPVGQVKVGIHTVQVNGEHGDHMDVVYERINKEVAHSRFLVNASGQLMRRAVQEVASEVALEADHGVGLVPPVPGTDPQYLPASDPVSHDKQKRDQRYLYAFFGADFIGELEELDSELLNTENKLLSLNSMDTISLAGAMFVLAHADHPIRQRIMQRFAELVAGELPMREQQYVKSLTQLTDCGNPLSRHIRKAISTDARIDQEVCFNASRTYHFANTVNFFQNNIATPGTLSPAQLATVKMAEALKAQMTSELEFQNLSLEWSLLPADTTLAEDFRNDQTDYQKAVRDEKAAAANLSETTSELFRTATILSPGNRTSAVQDQWLDDMSTSELAALALKIYKSEMGSDDSRTYTIDHATETQIKVSLPTLQNWASQYTSYSKAAGRRKQTQEGWQTSREKLRSKRLLEQFMDEQEEKSVELMEAIRHHASNVDNYLKRLAIAVEDDVAAQFYEPAFQRIRRVSRDYDVTLGQIETTTILTNNRTLARVLPGASFEFNLPPRQILITEALQGAKALVNEYGNLTQDPTFVGAAQLLKPAAPAGIIGSNAPLSTLPGAPQRGEPGSELEKLIPDPAVYKFETGTGFEIVPVIQPDGNSIVYAFDYMYSTNVREPVRADEKHLGRIKRHYVHTDVQTSSYELREISRYTVALKASRTERGVPGLEKIPVLGAAFRPLPQAESSLQTNIILGSSTIYPTVFDLIGLRWSPYVESMQSSRLNREKADQVQRRQTLRNTLLEKTRDDVNAIIGIEEDNSARATFQSE
;
A
#
# COMPACT_ATOMS: atom_id res chain seq x y z
N TYR A 1 3.51 -18.85 -9.22
CA TYR A 1 3.44 -19.98 -8.27
C TYR A 1 2.64 -21.10 -8.93
N PRO A 2 3.24 -22.28 -9.16
CA PRO A 2 2.51 -23.42 -9.70
C PRO A 2 1.50 -23.90 -8.66
N GLN A 3 0.24 -24.04 -9.08
CA GLN A 3 -0.85 -24.52 -8.24
C GLN A 3 -0.58 -25.97 -7.85
N TYR A 4 -0.31 -26.20 -6.56
CA TYR A 4 -0.44 -27.53 -5.97
C TYR A 4 -1.92 -27.91 -6.02
N LEU A 5 -2.29 -28.78 -6.96
CA LEU A 5 -3.57 -29.47 -6.92
C LEU A 5 -3.53 -30.42 -5.71
N ALA A 6 -4.41 -30.18 -4.74
CA ALA A 6 -4.63 -31.07 -3.62
C ALA A 6 -5.13 -32.44 -4.11
N PRO A 7 -4.84 -33.53 -3.38
CA PRO A 7 -5.25 -34.89 -3.78
C PRO A 7 -6.77 -34.98 -3.91
N GLU A 8 -7.23 -35.79 -4.87
CA GLU A 8 -8.64 -36.06 -5.19
C GLU A 8 -9.43 -36.44 -3.92
N PHE A 9 -10.13 -35.46 -3.35
CA PHE A 9 -11.12 -35.69 -2.31
C PHE A 9 -12.36 -36.32 -2.95
N LYS A 10 -12.79 -37.47 -2.43
CA LYS A 10 -14.05 -38.11 -2.83
C LYS A 10 -15.21 -37.13 -2.61
N GLN A 11 -15.90 -36.76 -3.69
CA GLN A 11 -16.93 -35.71 -3.73
C GLN A 11 -18.21 -36.02 -2.93
N ASP A 12 -18.40 -37.25 -2.45
CA ASP A 12 -19.68 -37.72 -1.92
C ASP A 12 -19.95 -37.38 -0.44
N GLU A 13 -18.95 -36.92 0.33
CA GLU A 13 -19.07 -36.72 1.79
C GLU A 13 -19.03 -35.25 2.26
N LEU A 14 -18.61 -34.30 1.41
CA LEU A 14 -18.78 -32.88 1.74
C LEU A 14 -20.16 -32.41 1.30
N ASN A 15 -20.91 -31.81 2.21
CA ASN A 15 -22.09 -31.04 1.88
C ASN A 15 -21.60 -29.90 0.94
N PRO A 16 -21.98 -29.85 -0.34
CA PRO A 16 -21.40 -28.90 -1.30
C PRO A 16 -21.70 -27.43 -0.95
N GLY A 17 -22.59 -27.17 0.01
CA GLY A 17 -22.84 -25.84 0.59
C GLY A 17 -21.74 -25.32 1.53
N ASP A 18 -20.79 -26.16 1.99
CA ASP A 18 -19.66 -25.72 2.83
C ASP A 18 -18.44 -25.25 2.01
N ARG A 19 -18.48 -25.40 0.69
CA ARG A 19 -17.42 -24.90 -0.19
C ARG A 19 -17.69 -23.42 -0.52
N VAL A 20 -17.17 -22.53 0.30
CA VAL A 20 -17.10 -21.10 -0.04
C VAL A 20 -15.93 -20.93 -1.01
N ASP A 21 -16.19 -20.98 -2.31
CA ASP A 21 -15.20 -20.59 -3.32
C ASP A 21 -14.92 -19.08 -3.15
N THR A 22 -13.84 -18.74 -2.44
CA THR A 22 -13.43 -17.35 -2.24
C THR A 22 -12.70 -16.86 -3.49
N ARG A 23 -13.29 -15.89 -4.20
CA ARG A 23 -12.64 -15.24 -5.35
C ARG A 23 -11.96 -13.96 -4.91
N VAL A 24 -10.93 -13.55 -5.65
CA VAL A 24 -10.30 -12.23 -5.55
C VAL A 24 -10.60 -11.48 -6.84
N VAL A 25 -11.31 -10.37 -6.75
CA VAL A 25 -11.60 -9.47 -7.88
C VAL A 25 -10.80 -8.19 -7.70
N GLN A 26 -10.21 -7.71 -8.79
CA GLN A 26 -9.41 -6.48 -8.79
C GLN A 26 -10.03 -5.51 -9.77
N LEU A 27 -10.45 -4.36 -9.24
CA LEU A 27 -11.18 -3.36 -10.00
C LEU A 27 -10.35 -2.08 -10.10
N TYR A 28 -10.44 -1.42 -11.26
CA TYR A 28 -9.77 -0.17 -11.58
C TYR A 28 -10.81 0.95 -11.75
N TYR A 29 -10.59 2.10 -11.10
CA TYR A 29 -11.61 3.15 -10.97
C TYR A 29 -11.23 4.49 -11.59
N TYR A 30 -12.26 5.26 -11.97
CA TYR A 30 -12.10 6.63 -12.47
C TYR A 30 -12.07 7.65 -11.33
N ARG A 31 -12.74 7.36 -10.21
CA ARG A 31 -12.69 8.13 -8.97
C ARG A 31 -11.63 7.57 -8.01
N ASN A 32 -11.32 8.34 -6.97
CA ASN A 32 -10.40 7.93 -5.92
C ASN A 32 -10.92 6.66 -5.21
N ALA A 33 -10.17 5.55 -5.33
CA ALA A 33 -10.55 4.25 -4.78
C ALA A 33 -10.76 4.31 -3.26
N ARG A 34 -10.05 5.20 -2.59
CA ARG A 34 -10.18 5.46 -1.15
C ARG A 34 -11.56 6.00 -0.80
N THR A 35 -12.07 6.97 -1.55
CA THR A 35 -13.39 7.58 -1.28
C THR A 35 -14.53 6.59 -1.55
N LEU A 36 -14.41 5.76 -2.58
CA LEU A 36 -15.36 4.68 -2.84
C LEU A 36 -15.36 3.63 -1.73
N ALA A 37 -14.17 3.19 -1.30
CA ALA A 37 -14.04 2.30 -0.16
C ALA A 37 -14.61 2.92 1.10
N GLU A 38 -14.38 4.20 1.36
CA GLU A 38 -14.98 4.92 2.49
C GLU A 38 -16.50 4.93 2.43
N ILE A 39 -17.12 5.24 1.29
CA ILE A 39 -18.59 5.25 1.13
C ILE A 39 -19.17 3.85 1.41
N ILE A 40 -18.54 2.81 0.87
CA ILE A 40 -18.98 1.42 1.04
C ILE A 40 -18.74 0.96 2.49
N ASN A 41 -17.57 1.28 3.04
CA ASN A 41 -17.22 0.96 4.42
C ASN A 41 -18.06 1.74 5.42
N ARG A 42 -18.53 2.95 5.10
CA ARG A 42 -19.48 3.73 5.92
C ARG A 42 -20.84 3.05 6.05
N SER A 43 -21.24 2.25 5.06
CA SER A 43 -22.42 1.39 5.19
C SER A 43 -22.16 0.11 6.00
N ILE A 44 -20.88 -0.26 6.20
CA ILE A 44 -20.40 -1.45 6.92
C ILE A 44 -19.83 -1.06 8.32
N GLU A 45 -19.85 0.22 8.68
CA GLU A 45 -18.95 0.89 9.65
C GLU A 45 -19.07 0.39 11.09
N ASP A 46 -20.22 -0.15 11.50
CA ASP A 46 -20.46 -0.65 12.88
C ASP A 46 -19.54 -1.83 13.26
N LEU A 47 -18.84 -2.43 12.30
CA LEU A 47 -18.08 -3.67 12.49
C LEU A 47 -16.56 -3.49 12.37
N ASN A 48 -16.12 -2.53 11.55
CA ASN A 48 -14.71 -2.18 11.45
C ASN A 48 -14.22 -1.44 12.71
N GLN A 49 -15.13 -0.73 13.39
CA GLN A 49 -14.82 -0.08 14.67
C GLN A 49 -14.40 -1.11 15.72
N THR A 50 -15.13 -2.22 15.86
CA THR A 50 -14.78 -3.28 16.82
C THR A 50 -13.46 -3.95 16.47
N ALA A 51 -13.20 -4.24 15.19
CA ALA A 51 -11.97 -4.89 14.77
C ALA A 51 -10.72 -4.01 14.94
N PHE A 52 -10.83 -2.72 14.67
CA PHE A 52 -9.77 -1.74 14.92
C PHE A 52 -9.51 -1.57 16.42
N ASP A 53 -10.58 -1.41 17.21
CA ASP A 53 -10.50 -1.29 18.66
C ASP A 53 -9.87 -2.56 19.28
N ASP A 54 -10.23 -3.74 18.79
CA ASP A 54 -9.66 -5.01 19.23
C ASP A 54 -8.19 -5.14 18.83
N ALA A 55 -7.81 -4.76 17.60
CA ALA A 55 -6.41 -4.76 17.15
C ALA A 55 -5.55 -3.81 17.99
N GLN A 56 -6.08 -2.62 18.31
CA GLN A 56 -5.41 -1.64 19.17
C GLN A 56 -5.26 -2.18 20.61
N LYS A 57 -6.30 -2.82 21.15
CA LYS A 57 -6.23 -3.50 22.46
C LYS A 57 -5.21 -4.64 22.46
N PHE A 58 -5.15 -5.45 21.39
CA PHE A 58 -4.18 -6.55 21.29
C PHE A 58 -2.73 -6.07 21.15
N ALA A 59 -2.52 -4.92 20.51
CA ALA A 59 -1.21 -4.27 20.44
C ALA A 59 -0.79 -3.72 21.81
N GLU A 60 -1.70 -3.03 22.52
CA GLU A 60 -1.43 -2.52 23.87
C GLU A 60 -1.13 -3.66 24.85
N ASN A 61 -1.92 -4.74 24.81
CA ASN A 61 -1.67 -5.94 25.63
C ASN A 61 -0.30 -6.56 25.32
N ALA A 62 0.12 -6.59 24.05
CA ALA A 62 1.43 -7.11 23.67
C ALA A 62 2.58 -6.20 24.13
N ARG A 63 2.37 -4.88 24.18
CA ARG A 63 3.33 -3.94 24.76
C ARG A 63 3.50 -4.20 26.26
N ILE A 64 2.40 -4.36 26.98
CA ILE A 64 2.40 -4.69 28.42
C ILE A 64 3.14 -6.03 28.66
N ASP A 65 2.87 -7.05 27.85
CA ASP A 65 3.55 -8.35 27.95
C ASP A 65 5.07 -8.27 27.67
N ALA A 66 5.47 -7.45 26.69
CA ALA A 66 6.89 -7.20 26.39
C ALA A 66 7.58 -6.45 27.54
N GLU A 67 6.95 -5.40 28.09
CA GLU A 67 7.44 -4.66 29.26
C GLU A 67 7.63 -5.61 30.47
N ASN A 68 6.63 -6.44 30.76
CA ASN A 68 6.71 -7.45 31.82
C ASN A 68 7.85 -8.46 31.60
N ALA A 69 8.11 -8.86 30.35
CA ALA A 69 9.21 -9.76 30.02
C ALA A 69 10.59 -9.10 30.21
N THR A 70 10.73 -7.83 29.82
CA THR A 70 11.94 -7.04 30.08
C THR A 70 12.21 -6.90 31.58
N ASP A 71 11.19 -6.65 32.39
CA ASP A 71 11.35 -6.55 33.85
C ASP A 71 11.69 -7.90 34.49
N ALA A 72 11.12 -9.00 33.98
CA ALA A 72 11.51 -10.34 34.39
C ALA A 72 12.99 -10.62 34.06
N ARG A 73 13.47 -10.24 32.86
CA ARG A 73 14.89 -10.36 32.49
C ARG A 73 15.76 -9.52 33.42
N ARG A 74 15.43 -8.25 33.67
CA ARG A 74 16.19 -7.38 34.59
C ARG A 74 16.33 -8.00 35.98
N THR A 75 15.26 -8.61 36.49
CA THR A 75 15.28 -9.31 37.77
C THR A 75 16.23 -10.52 37.74
N GLN A 76 16.26 -11.27 36.65
CA GLN A 76 17.19 -12.41 36.49
C GLN A 76 18.63 -11.95 36.26
N GLU A 77 18.84 -10.84 35.57
CA GLU A 77 20.16 -10.24 35.36
C GLU A 77 20.76 -9.83 36.72
N GLN A 78 19.99 -9.16 37.57
CA GLN A 78 20.41 -8.83 38.93
C GLN A 78 20.80 -10.08 39.73
N ARG A 79 20.00 -11.15 39.67
CA ARG A 79 20.31 -12.42 40.35
C ARG A 79 21.58 -13.09 39.83
N ALA A 80 21.78 -13.07 38.51
CA ALA A 80 22.98 -13.63 37.88
C ALA A 80 24.23 -12.81 38.27
N VAL A 81 24.12 -11.48 38.32
CA VAL A 81 25.19 -10.58 38.77
C VAL A 81 25.52 -10.84 40.25
N ASP A 82 24.51 -10.95 41.12
CA ASP A 82 24.70 -11.24 42.54
C ASP A 82 25.34 -12.62 42.76
N ALA A 83 24.93 -13.63 41.99
CA ALA A 83 25.53 -14.97 42.03
C ALA A 83 27.01 -14.93 41.60
N ALA A 84 27.32 -14.27 40.47
CA ALA A 84 28.69 -14.12 39.99
C ALA A 84 29.57 -13.33 40.97
N ALA A 85 29.02 -12.28 41.62
CA ALA A 85 29.73 -11.52 42.65
C ALA A 85 30.10 -12.40 43.85
N LYS A 86 29.19 -13.28 44.30
CA LYS A 86 29.46 -14.25 45.37
C LYS A 86 30.53 -15.26 44.97
N THR A 87 30.47 -15.81 43.76
CA THR A 87 31.51 -16.71 43.24
C THR A 87 32.88 -16.02 43.28
N ARG A 88 32.99 -14.80 42.77
CA ARG A 88 34.26 -14.03 42.76
C ARG A 88 34.79 -13.78 44.18
N GLN A 89 33.93 -13.45 45.13
CA GLN A 89 34.34 -13.28 46.53
C GLN A 89 34.88 -14.58 47.13
N MET A 90 34.29 -15.73 46.80
CA MET A 90 34.79 -17.04 47.24
C MET A 90 36.10 -17.43 46.56
N GLU A 91 36.25 -17.16 45.26
CA GLU A 91 37.50 -17.37 44.53
C GLU A 91 38.63 -16.53 45.10
N GLN A 92 38.38 -15.26 45.44
CA GLN A 92 39.33 -14.40 46.12
C GLN A 92 39.77 -14.98 47.47
N LYS A 93 38.81 -15.41 48.31
CA LYS A 93 39.13 -16.06 49.60
C LYS A 93 39.97 -17.32 49.44
N ILE A 94 39.71 -18.12 48.41
CA ILE A 94 40.49 -19.33 48.11
C ILE A 94 41.88 -18.97 47.58
N ALA A 95 41.98 -17.95 46.72
CA ALA A 95 43.25 -17.46 46.19
C ALA A 95 44.13 -16.90 47.32
N GLU A 96 43.57 -16.11 48.23
CA GLU A 96 44.26 -15.61 49.43
C GLU A 96 44.74 -16.76 50.33
N ALA A 97 43.88 -17.75 50.59
CA ALA A 97 44.26 -18.92 51.38
C ALA A 97 45.38 -19.73 50.71
N LYS A 98 45.33 -19.90 49.37
CA LYS A 98 46.39 -20.57 48.60
C LYS A 98 47.68 -19.77 48.59
N ALA A 99 47.61 -18.44 48.47
CA ALA A 99 48.77 -17.57 48.49
C ALA A 99 49.47 -17.60 49.85
N ALA A 100 48.70 -17.59 50.95
CA ALA A 100 49.21 -17.75 52.30
C ALA A 100 49.90 -19.12 52.46
N LEU A 101 49.29 -20.20 51.97
CA LEU A 101 49.87 -21.54 52.02
C LEU A 101 51.15 -21.66 51.17
N ALA A 102 51.17 -21.06 49.98
CA ALA A 102 52.35 -21.03 49.12
C ALA A 102 53.50 -20.23 49.75
N LYS A 103 53.18 -19.10 50.40
CA LYS A 103 54.16 -18.31 51.15
C LYS A 103 54.75 -19.13 52.30
N ASN A 104 53.92 -19.81 53.08
CA ASN A 104 54.38 -20.69 54.16
C ASN A 104 55.26 -21.82 53.62
N LYS A 105 54.89 -22.44 52.49
CA LYS A 105 55.71 -23.47 51.83
C LYS A 105 57.08 -22.94 51.42
N LEU A 106 57.12 -21.78 50.78
CA LEU A 106 58.38 -21.19 50.34
C LEU A 106 59.29 -20.81 51.52
N GLU A 107 58.71 -20.35 52.63
CA GLU A 107 59.46 -20.11 53.88
C GLU A 107 59.97 -21.43 54.50
N THR A 108 59.19 -22.51 54.46
CA THR A 108 59.68 -23.84 54.91
C THR A 108 60.76 -24.41 54.00
N GLU A 109 60.69 -24.20 52.68
CA GLU A 109 61.71 -24.65 51.73
C GLU A 109 63.03 -23.91 51.94
N LYS A 110 62.99 -22.59 52.15
CA LYS A 110 64.17 -21.80 52.50
C LYS A 110 64.83 -22.30 53.79
N LEU A 111 64.02 -22.59 54.81
CA LEU A 111 64.55 -23.16 56.06
C LEU A 111 65.10 -24.58 55.88
N ALA A 112 64.54 -25.37 54.94
CA ALA A 112 65.06 -26.69 54.61
C ALA A 112 66.38 -26.63 53.81
N GLU A 113 66.56 -25.61 52.96
CA GLU A 113 67.85 -25.33 52.31
C GLU A 113 68.90 -24.92 53.34
N GLU A 114 68.56 -24.03 54.28
CA GLU A 114 69.45 -23.68 55.40
C GLU A 114 69.77 -24.91 56.27
N GLU A 115 68.79 -25.80 56.52
CA GLU A 115 69.02 -27.06 57.21
C GLU A 115 69.99 -27.95 56.43
N LYS A 116 69.84 -28.11 55.11
CA LYS A 116 70.77 -28.86 54.27
C LYS A 116 72.17 -28.26 54.24
N GLU A 117 72.31 -26.93 54.19
CA GLU A 117 73.61 -26.28 54.25
C GLU A 117 74.28 -26.54 55.61
N THR A 118 73.52 -26.48 56.70
CA THR A 118 74.05 -26.81 58.02
C THR A 118 74.32 -28.30 58.18
N GLU A 119 73.50 -29.21 57.65
CA GLU A 119 73.77 -30.66 57.63
C GLU A 119 74.97 -31.01 56.76
N ASN A 120 75.18 -30.36 55.61
CA ASN A 120 76.36 -30.53 54.78
C ASN A 120 77.62 -30.03 55.49
N ALA A 121 77.54 -28.87 56.17
CA ALA A 121 78.63 -28.38 57.01
C ALA A 121 78.92 -29.33 58.19
N THR A 122 77.87 -29.91 58.77
CA THR A 122 77.98 -30.88 59.87
C THR A 122 78.55 -32.22 59.39
N SER A 123 78.18 -32.66 58.18
CA SER A 123 78.66 -33.89 57.53
C SER A 123 80.11 -33.78 57.06
N ALA A 124 80.50 -32.60 56.57
CA ALA A 124 81.89 -32.29 56.22
C ALA A 124 82.82 -32.31 57.46
N VAL A 125 82.30 -31.92 58.63
CA VAL A 125 83.08 -31.93 59.89
C VAL A 125 83.08 -33.31 60.55
N THR A 126 82.05 -34.14 60.36
CA THR A 126 81.93 -35.47 60.97
C THR A 126 82.54 -36.61 60.16
N ASN A 127 83.14 -36.34 58.98
CA ASN A 127 83.80 -37.33 58.13
C ASN A 127 82.98 -38.63 57.94
N GLY A 128 81.67 -38.47 57.76
CA GLY A 128 80.78 -39.55 57.33
C GLY A 128 80.54 -40.70 58.32
N GLN A 129 80.94 -40.59 59.59
CA GLN A 129 80.63 -41.61 60.62
C GLN A 129 79.57 -41.09 61.62
N PRO A 130 78.43 -41.80 61.81
CA PRO A 130 77.30 -41.36 62.64
C PRO A 130 77.56 -41.62 64.13
N ALA A 131 78.74 -41.25 64.63
CA ALA A 131 78.93 -41.05 66.05
C ALA A 131 78.61 -39.58 66.33
N THR A 132 77.53 -39.35 67.07
CA THR A 132 76.96 -38.04 67.37
C THR A 132 78.05 -37.03 67.74
N LEU A 133 77.88 -35.78 67.30
CA LEU A 133 78.82 -34.69 67.58
C LEU A 133 79.18 -34.61 69.08
N ASP A 134 78.24 -34.91 69.96
CA ASP A 134 78.45 -35.04 71.41
C ASP A 134 79.43 -36.17 71.81
N ALA A 135 79.38 -37.32 71.15
CA ALA A 135 80.32 -38.42 71.35
C ALA A 135 81.72 -38.06 70.82
N GLN A 136 81.81 -37.33 69.70
CA GLN A 136 83.09 -36.82 69.18
C GLN A 136 83.71 -35.76 70.08
N ILE A 137 82.92 -34.83 70.62
CA ILE A 137 83.42 -33.81 71.56
C ILE A 137 83.93 -34.49 72.85
N LYS A 138 83.19 -35.47 73.40
CA LYS A 138 83.66 -36.27 74.55
C LYS A 138 84.92 -37.07 74.21
N GLY A 139 85.03 -37.59 72.99
CA GLY A 139 86.21 -38.28 72.49
C GLY A 139 87.42 -37.37 72.28
N LEU A 140 87.22 -36.11 71.90
CA LEU A 140 88.27 -35.09 71.79
C LEU A 140 88.76 -34.66 73.18
N ASP A 141 87.85 -34.51 74.16
CA ASP A 141 88.19 -34.17 75.54
C ASP A 141 89.01 -35.27 76.23
N SER A 142 88.65 -36.55 76.03
CA SER A 142 89.45 -37.67 76.52
C SER A 142 90.82 -37.73 75.85
N LYS A 143 90.89 -37.58 74.51
CA LYS A 143 92.16 -37.54 73.75
C LYS A 143 93.07 -36.40 74.19
N MET A 144 92.55 -35.20 74.44
CA MET A 144 93.34 -34.07 74.95
C MET A 144 93.95 -34.37 76.33
N LEU A 145 93.16 -34.98 77.23
CA LEU A 145 93.64 -35.34 78.57
C LEU A 145 94.73 -36.42 78.49
N THR A 146 94.54 -37.45 77.66
CA THR A 146 95.54 -38.50 77.43
C THR A 146 96.82 -37.93 76.82
N GLN A 147 96.73 -37.09 75.78
CA GLN A 147 97.89 -36.48 75.12
C GLN A 147 98.69 -35.60 76.11
N SER A 148 98.01 -34.84 76.97
CA SER A 148 98.63 -34.04 78.03
C SER A 148 99.44 -34.90 79.01
N GLN A 149 98.89 -36.02 79.46
CA GLN A 149 99.58 -36.96 80.36
C GLN A 149 100.77 -37.66 79.65
N THR A 150 100.63 -37.93 78.35
CA THR A 150 101.69 -38.58 77.54
C THR A 150 102.90 -37.65 77.36
N ASN A 151 102.67 -36.36 77.10
CA ASN A 151 103.75 -35.36 77.02
C ASN A 151 104.50 -35.22 78.36
N GLU A 152 103.79 -35.28 79.49
CA GLU A 152 104.38 -35.22 80.82
C GLU A 152 105.27 -36.45 81.12
N THR A 153 104.89 -37.63 80.62
CA THR A 153 105.68 -38.87 80.74
C THR A 153 106.89 -38.91 79.80
N LEU A 154 106.75 -38.46 78.55
CA LEU A 154 107.87 -38.37 77.59
C LEU A 154 108.98 -37.45 78.11
N ARG A 155 108.61 -36.30 78.73
CA ARG A 155 109.56 -35.41 79.39
C ARG A 155 110.37 -36.11 80.48
N LYS A 156 109.78 -37.08 81.19
CA LYS A 156 110.42 -37.85 82.25
C LYS A 156 111.37 -38.92 81.69
N ASN A 157 110.93 -39.69 80.68
CA ASN A 157 111.71 -40.77 80.07
C ASN A 157 112.97 -40.28 79.34
N ILE A 158 112.92 -39.10 78.72
CA ILE A 158 114.10 -38.50 78.06
C ILE A 158 115.25 -38.37 79.05
N ALA A 159 114.97 -37.83 80.24
CA ALA A 159 115.99 -37.67 81.26
C ALA A 159 116.54 -39.01 81.78
N ASP A 160 115.69 -40.03 81.96
CA ASP A 160 116.11 -41.37 82.41
C ASP A 160 116.98 -42.09 81.36
N LYS A 161 116.66 -41.98 80.07
CA LYS A 161 117.45 -42.60 78.99
C LYS A 161 118.77 -41.89 78.75
N GLN A 162 118.80 -40.57 78.96
CA GLN A 162 120.06 -39.83 79.05
C GLN A 162 121.01 -40.47 80.08
N LEU A 163 120.45 -41.04 81.14
CA LEU A 163 121.19 -41.70 82.22
C LEU A 163 121.75 -43.08 81.83
N GLU A 164 121.13 -43.77 80.87
CA GLU A 164 121.52 -45.12 80.45
C GLU A 164 122.48 -45.14 79.25
N LEU A 165 122.36 -44.16 78.34
CA LEU A 165 123.31 -43.90 77.23
C LEU A 165 124.76 -43.97 77.71
N ASP A 166 124.98 -43.39 78.88
CA ASP A 166 126.27 -43.27 79.47
C ASP A 166 126.76 -44.56 80.16
N ALA A 167 125.87 -45.48 80.55
CA ALA A 167 126.23 -46.71 81.26
C ALA A 167 126.65 -47.87 80.34
N ALA A 168 126.06 -47.98 79.16
CA ALA A 168 126.41 -49.03 78.19
C ALA A 168 127.91 -48.98 77.74
N LYS A 169 128.67 -47.97 78.18
CA LYS A 169 130.11 -47.76 77.91
C LYS A 169 131.07 -48.72 78.64
N LYS A 170 130.62 -49.59 79.57
CA LYS A 170 131.52 -50.51 80.35
C LYS A 170 131.28 -52.00 80.22
N ASN A 171 130.11 -52.40 79.74
CA ASN A 171 129.77 -53.80 79.57
C ASN A 171 129.47 -54.17 78.09
N ASP A 172 128.59 -53.43 77.38
CA ASP A 172 128.29 -53.63 75.93
C ASP A 172 128.60 -52.33 75.10
N ALA A 173 129.89 -51.79 75.16
CA ALA A 173 130.51 -50.47 74.73
C ALA A 173 130.20 -49.91 73.32
N ALA A 174 129.31 -50.56 72.58
CA ALA A 174 128.82 -50.17 71.26
C ALA A 174 127.28 -50.08 71.19
N LYS A 175 126.46 -50.57 72.19
CA LYS A 175 125.09 -50.06 72.47
C LYS A 175 125.08 -48.46 72.58
N VAL A 176 126.22 -47.73 72.42
CA VAL A 176 126.47 -46.24 72.51
C VAL A 176 125.74 -45.31 71.51
N PRO A 177 125.35 -45.70 70.30
CA PRO A 177 124.62 -44.82 69.37
C PRO A 177 123.18 -45.27 69.18
N THR A 178 122.95 -46.57 69.39
CA THR A 178 121.64 -47.09 69.79
C THR A 178 121.02 -46.11 70.79
N LEU A 179 121.77 -45.56 71.75
CA LEU A 179 121.23 -44.64 72.76
C LEU A 179 121.12 -43.14 72.37
N VAL A 180 122.03 -42.55 71.58
CA VAL A 180 121.92 -41.11 71.14
C VAL A 180 120.73 -40.89 70.21
N LYS A 181 120.36 -41.93 69.45
CA LYS A 181 119.25 -41.94 68.50
C LYS A 181 117.90 -42.11 69.17
N ASP A 182 117.89 -42.91 70.22
CA ASP A 182 116.75 -43.03 71.11
C ASP A 182 116.40 -41.64 71.69
N ILE A 183 117.41 -40.82 72.06
CA ILE A 183 117.22 -39.45 72.58
C ILE A 183 116.68 -38.49 71.52
N GLU A 184 117.21 -38.53 70.31
CA GLU A 184 116.75 -37.67 69.22
C GLU A 184 115.31 -38.03 68.77
N VAL A 185 114.90 -39.31 68.83
CA VAL A 185 113.51 -39.79 68.59
C VAL A 185 112.57 -39.32 69.69
N LEU A 186 112.99 -39.44 70.96
CA LEU A 186 112.16 -38.99 72.09
C LEU A 186 111.99 -37.46 72.10
N GLY A 187 113.02 -36.68 71.72
CA GLY A 187 112.89 -35.22 71.55
C GLY A 187 111.94 -34.82 70.43
N LYS A 188 111.99 -35.51 69.29
CA LYS A 188 111.02 -35.33 68.19
C LYS A 188 109.59 -35.69 68.62
N GLN A 189 109.38 -36.76 69.37
CA GLN A 189 108.05 -37.17 69.84
C GLN A 189 107.37 -36.11 70.72
N LEU A 190 108.12 -35.36 71.52
CA LEU A 190 107.56 -34.31 72.37
C LEU A 190 107.04 -33.10 71.56
N GLN A 191 107.79 -32.68 70.55
CA GLN A 191 107.41 -31.57 69.67
C GLN A 191 106.16 -31.92 68.83
N ASP A 192 106.06 -33.18 68.40
CA ASP A 192 104.87 -33.71 67.74
C ASP A 192 103.66 -33.79 68.70
N GLY A 193 103.90 -34.07 69.99
CA GLY A 193 102.86 -34.13 71.01
C GLY A 193 102.20 -32.77 71.31
N GLU A 194 102.96 -31.67 71.32
CA GLU A 194 102.43 -30.31 71.59
C GLU A 194 101.65 -29.73 70.39
N THR A 195 102.08 -30.08 69.17
CA THR A 195 101.37 -29.72 67.93
C THR A 195 100.04 -30.46 67.80
N GLN A 196 99.95 -31.71 68.26
CA GLN A 196 98.68 -32.44 68.32
C GLN A 196 97.68 -31.80 69.30
N LEU A 197 98.14 -31.30 70.44
CA LEU A 197 97.26 -30.72 71.46
C LEU A 197 96.61 -29.40 71.01
N THR A 198 97.34 -28.56 70.28
CA THR A 198 96.80 -27.28 69.74
C THR A 198 95.80 -27.51 68.62
N ALA A 199 96.05 -28.49 67.74
CA ALA A 199 95.11 -28.89 66.69
C ALA A 199 93.75 -29.36 67.26
N LEU A 200 93.77 -30.15 68.34
CA LEU A 200 92.55 -30.67 68.98
C LEU A 200 91.67 -29.56 69.57
N LYS A 201 92.27 -28.52 70.17
CA LYS A 201 91.51 -27.39 70.75
C LYS A 201 90.76 -26.59 69.69
N THR A 202 91.39 -26.32 68.55
CA THR A 202 90.77 -25.61 67.42
C THR A 202 89.60 -26.40 66.86
N GLN A 203 89.78 -27.71 66.66
CA GLN A 203 88.73 -28.60 66.16
C GLN A 203 87.48 -28.62 67.07
N ARG A 204 87.65 -28.60 68.39
CA ARG A 204 86.55 -28.59 69.37
C ARG A 204 85.66 -27.33 69.28
N SER A 205 86.26 -26.15 69.11
CA SER A 205 85.52 -24.88 69.06
C SER A 205 84.62 -24.75 67.82
N ALA A 206 85.10 -25.22 66.66
CA ALA A 206 84.32 -25.24 65.42
C ALA A 206 83.10 -26.16 65.53
N GLN A 207 83.27 -27.35 66.11
CA GLN A 207 82.19 -28.34 66.29
C GLN A 207 81.03 -27.80 67.16
N ARG A 208 81.31 -27.05 68.21
CA ARG A 208 80.28 -26.53 69.12
C ARG A 208 79.40 -25.43 68.51
N SER A 209 79.96 -24.61 67.62
CA SER A 209 79.20 -23.53 66.95
C SER A 209 78.15 -24.07 65.96
N LEU A 210 78.46 -25.19 65.29
CA LEU A 210 77.55 -25.86 64.36
C LEU A 210 76.34 -26.49 65.06
N GLN A 211 76.54 -27.06 66.25
CA GLN A 211 75.46 -27.68 67.02
C GLN A 211 74.37 -26.65 67.38
N LEU A 212 74.75 -25.48 67.90
CA LEU A 212 73.80 -24.41 68.28
C LEU A 212 72.98 -23.91 67.08
N ARG A 213 73.61 -23.76 65.90
CA ARG A 213 72.90 -23.31 64.69
C ARG A 213 71.88 -24.35 64.21
N SER A 214 72.22 -25.64 64.30
CA SER A 214 71.32 -26.72 63.90
C SER A 214 70.05 -26.82 64.77
N GLU A 215 70.15 -26.51 66.07
CA GLU A 215 68.98 -26.54 66.95
C GLU A 215 68.02 -25.37 66.69
N GLN A 216 68.54 -24.18 66.40
CA GLN A 216 67.73 -23.00 66.11
C GLN A 216 66.84 -23.22 64.86
N ILE A 217 67.42 -23.83 63.81
CA ILE A 217 66.71 -24.14 62.56
C ILE A 217 65.59 -25.17 62.80
N LYS A 218 65.86 -26.21 63.60
CA LYS A 218 64.86 -27.24 63.95
C LYS A 218 63.66 -26.68 64.71
N LEU A 219 63.88 -25.67 65.57
CA LEU A 219 62.80 -25.06 66.34
C LEU A 219 61.88 -24.20 65.46
N ASN A 220 62.45 -23.43 64.52
CA ASN A 220 61.66 -22.62 63.57
C ASN A 220 60.86 -23.50 62.61
N LYS A 221 61.45 -24.60 62.13
CA LYS A 221 60.77 -25.57 61.27
C LYS A 221 59.52 -26.16 61.94
N ARG A 222 59.62 -26.58 63.21
CA ARG A 222 58.47 -27.12 63.96
C ARG A 222 57.32 -26.11 64.14
N ARG A 223 57.62 -24.82 64.27
CA ARG A 223 56.59 -23.78 64.42
C ARG A 223 55.83 -23.56 63.11
N LEU A 224 56.53 -23.55 61.97
CA LEU A 224 55.90 -23.41 60.66
C LEU A 224 55.15 -24.68 60.25
N GLU A 225 55.64 -25.86 60.63
CA GLU A 225 54.94 -27.13 60.42
C GLU A 225 53.61 -27.19 61.21
N SER A 226 53.54 -26.66 62.44
CA SER A 226 52.28 -26.63 63.20
C SER A 226 51.26 -25.62 62.65
N GLU A 227 51.70 -24.48 62.10
CA GLU A 227 50.84 -23.53 61.36
C GLU A 227 50.38 -24.10 60.01
N ALA A 228 51.23 -24.86 59.30
CA ALA A 228 50.85 -25.56 58.08
C ALA A 228 49.83 -26.69 58.35
N THR A 229 49.91 -27.34 59.51
CA THR A 229 48.98 -28.43 59.89
C THR A 229 47.59 -27.91 60.26
N THR A 230 47.48 -26.72 60.86
CA THR A 230 46.18 -26.08 61.17
C THR A 230 45.48 -25.52 59.93
N LEU A 231 46.23 -25.21 58.86
CA LEU A 231 45.71 -24.85 57.53
C LEU A 231 45.53 -26.06 56.59
N GLY A 232 45.81 -27.29 57.07
CA GLY A 232 45.91 -28.50 56.27
C GLY A 232 44.63 -29.35 56.22
N THR A 233 44.07 -29.47 55.01
CA THR A 233 43.28 -30.58 54.40
C THR A 233 41.74 -30.70 54.55
N PRO A 234 41.04 -30.63 55.70
CA PRO A 234 39.57 -30.66 55.66
C PRO A 234 38.97 -29.33 55.16
N ALA A 235 39.49 -28.19 55.65
CA ALA A 235 38.90 -26.88 55.41
C ALA A 235 39.10 -26.34 53.97
N SER A 236 40.12 -26.80 53.25
CA SER A 236 40.35 -26.45 51.84
C SER A 236 39.46 -27.24 50.89
N ILE A 237 39.15 -28.50 51.21
CA ILE A 237 38.23 -29.34 50.44
C ILE A 237 36.79 -28.85 50.61
N GLU A 238 36.36 -28.50 51.83
CA GLU A 238 35.04 -27.90 52.07
C GLU A 238 34.85 -26.59 51.29
N LYS A 239 35.83 -25.67 51.33
CA LYS A 239 35.77 -24.42 50.57
C LYS A 239 35.79 -24.64 49.05
N GLN A 240 36.46 -25.68 48.55
CA GLN A 240 36.39 -26.05 47.14
C GLN A 240 35.03 -26.65 46.75
N ASN A 241 34.42 -27.44 47.62
CA ASN A 241 33.06 -27.95 47.41
C ASN A 241 32.03 -26.80 47.46
N GLU A 242 32.20 -25.83 48.35
CA GLU A 242 31.38 -24.61 48.37
C GLU A 242 31.55 -23.78 47.09
N LEU A 243 32.80 -23.62 46.61
CA LEU A 243 33.06 -22.91 45.36
C LEU A 243 32.39 -23.61 44.16
N THR A 244 32.51 -24.93 44.06
CA THR A 244 31.89 -25.69 42.96
C THR A 244 30.36 -25.61 43.02
N ASN A 245 29.76 -25.68 44.21
CA ASN A 245 28.33 -25.45 44.39
C ASN A 245 27.92 -24.03 43.98
N GLN A 246 28.71 -23.00 44.33
CA GLN A 246 28.43 -21.63 43.91
C GLN A 246 28.58 -21.42 42.39
N GLN A 247 29.60 -22.02 41.78
CA GLN A 247 29.76 -22.02 40.32
C GLN A 247 28.58 -22.71 39.63
N GLN A 248 28.05 -23.81 40.18
CA GLN A 248 26.83 -24.44 39.65
C GLN A 248 25.61 -23.53 39.79
N THR A 249 25.47 -22.80 40.90
CA THR A 249 24.38 -21.81 41.05
C THR A 249 24.52 -20.65 40.07
N GLU A 250 25.73 -20.16 39.82
CA GLU A 250 25.99 -19.12 38.82
C GLU A 250 25.63 -19.60 37.42
N ILE A 251 26.03 -20.82 37.03
CA ILE A 251 25.68 -21.42 35.74
C ILE A 251 24.16 -21.59 35.62
N ALA A 252 23.47 -22.02 36.68
CA ALA A 252 22.02 -22.17 36.68
C ALA A 252 21.30 -20.82 36.50
N GLU A 253 21.72 -19.77 37.21
CA GLU A 253 21.13 -18.43 37.06
C GLU A 253 21.47 -17.81 35.70
N ARG A 254 22.68 -18.05 35.16
CA ARG A 254 23.05 -17.63 33.81
C ARG A 254 22.21 -18.31 32.73
N ASN A 255 21.92 -19.61 32.89
CA ASN A 255 21.03 -20.32 31.98
C ASN A 255 19.59 -19.79 32.07
N ARG A 256 19.12 -19.43 33.27
CA ARG A 256 17.81 -18.78 33.47
C ARG A 256 17.75 -17.41 32.79
N LEU A 257 18.82 -16.61 32.90
CA LEU A 257 18.94 -15.34 32.19
C LEU A 257 18.82 -15.53 30.67
N LEU A 258 19.57 -16.48 30.09
CA LEU A 258 19.49 -16.79 28.66
C LEU A 258 18.08 -17.20 28.21
N THR A 259 17.38 -18.01 29.02
CA THR A 259 15.99 -18.37 28.70
C THR A 259 15.04 -17.18 28.79
N SER A 260 15.27 -16.25 29.73
CA SER A 260 14.47 -15.02 29.84
C SER A 260 14.73 -14.05 28.68
N GLU A 261 15.97 -13.95 28.20
CA GLU A 261 16.33 -13.18 27.01
C GLU A 261 15.65 -13.72 25.75
N GLN A 262 15.63 -15.05 25.56
CA GLN A 262 14.91 -15.66 24.45
C GLN A 262 13.39 -15.43 24.53
N ALA A 263 12.83 -15.44 25.74
CA ALA A 263 11.41 -15.14 25.94
C ALA A 263 11.09 -13.66 25.64
N GLU A 264 11.92 -12.72 26.11
CA GLU A 264 11.81 -11.29 25.81
C GLU A 264 11.88 -11.05 24.30
N ASN A 265 12.87 -11.60 23.61
CA ASN A 265 13.01 -11.44 22.16
C ASN A 265 11.78 -11.95 21.39
N ARG A 266 11.17 -13.06 21.81
CA ARG A 266 9.92 -13.55 21.21
C ARG A 266 8.75 -12.60 21.46
N ARG A 267 8.66 -12.00 22.65
CA ARG A 267 7.60 -11.04 23.00
C ARG A 267 7.77 -9.70 22.28
N ILE A 268 8.99 -9.20 22.15
CA ILE A 268 9.32 -8.01 21.35
C ILE A 268 8.99 -8.24 19.88
N GLU A 269 9.33 -9.41 19.33
CA GLU A 269 8.96 -9.75 17.95
C GLU A 269 7.42 -9.81 17.77
N GLU A 270 6.71 -10.39 18.75
CA GLU A 270 5.24 -10.43 18.75
C GLU A 270 4.61 -9.04 18.88
N GLN A 271 5.16 -8.17 19.73
CA GLN A 271 4.80 -6.76 19.85
C GLN A 271 4.97 -6.05 18.51
N PHE A 272 6.16 -6.13 17.91
CA PHE A 272 6.46 -5.50 16.63
C PHE A 272 5.49 -5.98 15.53
N ARG A 273 5.23 -7.28 15.45
CA ARG A 273 4.26 -7.82 14.47
C ARG A 273 2.85 -7.24 14.69
N ARG A 274 2.39 -7.12 15.94
CA ARG A 274 1.05 -6.61 16.26
C ARG A 274 0.93 -5.09 16.07
N GLU A 275 1.96 -4.32 16.40
CA GLU A 275 2.02 -2.88 16.15
C GLU A 275 2.08 -2.58 14.65
N VAL A 276 2.83 -3.37 13.88
CA VAL A 276 2.84 -3.27 12.40
C VAL A 276 1.46 -3.59 11.84
N VAL A 277 0.76 -4.62 12.34
CA VAL A 277 -0.61 -4.93 11.92
C VAL A 277 -1.58 -3.79 12.28
N ALA A 278 -1.48 -3.21 13.48
CA ALA A 278 -2.31 -2.08 13.90
C ALA A 278 -2.00 -0.79 13.12
N GLY A 279 -0.73 -0.55 12.76
CA GLY A 279 -0.30 0.58 11.94
C GLY A 279 -0.66 0.45 10.46
N ILE A 280 -0.76 -0.78 9.94
CA ILE A 280 -1.23 -1.07 8.58
C ILE A 280 -2.77 -1.07 8.50
N ALA A 281 -3.47 -1.33 9.61
CA ALA A 281 -4.91 -1.27 9.72
C ALA A 281 -5.42 0.19 9.67
N ASP A 282 -5.26 0.86 8.53
CA ASP A 282 -5.94 2.11 8.26
C ASP A 282 -7.46 1.84 8.19
N ARG A 283 -8.21 2.51 9.08
CA ARG A 283 -9.67 2.46 9.23
C ARG A 283 -10.42 2.51 7.90
N ASN A 284 -9.84 3.15 6.89
CA ASN A 284 -10.45 3.39 5.59
C ASN A 284 -9.92 2.49 4.47
N SER A 285 -8.83 1.75 4.70
CA SER A 285 -8.11 1.00 3.65
C SER A 285 -8.39 -0.51 3.65
N TYR A 286 -8.92 -1.07 4.74
CA TYR A 286 -9.23 -2.50 4.81
C TYR A 286 -10.48 -2.80 5.66
N ALA A 287 -11.45 -3.51 5.09
CA ALA A 287 -12.60 -4.06 5.79
C ALA A 287 -12.57 -5.59 5.73
N LYS A 288 -12.64 -6.27 6.88
CA LYS A 288 -12.62 -7.74 6.94
C LYS A 288 -14.03 -8.30 6.75
N GLY A 289 -14.19 -9.25 5.84
CA GLY A 289 -15.45 -9.97 5.64
C GLY A 289 -15.81 -10.86 6.83
N LYS A 290 -17.09 -10.90 7.18
CA LYS A 290 -17.69 -11.80 8.18
C LYS A 290 -18.18 -13.09 7.53
N LEU A 291 -17.36 -14.13 7.60
CA LEU A 291 -17.68 -15.46 7.04
C LEU A 291 -19.04 -16.02 7.49
N ASN A 292 -19.44 -15.74 8.73
CA ASN A 292 -20.67 -16.28 9.33
C ASN A 292 -21.91 -15.38 9.15
N SER A 293 -21.78 -14.23 8.48
CA SER A 293 -22.93 -13.34 8.28
C SER A 293 -23.90 -13.94 7.27
N ARG A 294 -25.20 -13.71 7.44
CA ARG A 294 -26.22 -14.13 6.46
C ARG A 294 -26.24 -13.22 5.22
N ASP A 295 -25.76 -11.98 5.36
CA ASP A 295 -25.70 -11.04 4.24
C ASP A 295 -24.41 -11.24 3.43
N PRO A 296 -24.50 -11.62 2.14
CA PRO A 296 -23.34 -11.88 1.30
C PRO A 296 -22.42 -10.66 1.15
N VAL A 297 -22.93 -9.42 1.25
CA VAL A 297 -22.10 -8.19 1.18
C VAL A 297 -21.11 -8.16 2.33
N THR A 298 -21.60 -8.39 3.55
CA THR A 298 -20.76 -8.36 4.76
C THR A 298 -19.76 -9.53 4.82
N GLN A 299 -19.91 -10.57 3.99
CA GLN A 299 -18.95 -11.68 3.88
C GLN A 299 -17.71 -11.31 3.06
N VAL A 300 -17.74 -10.22 2.29
CA VAL A 300 -16.64 -9.77 1.43
C VAL A 300 -15.69 -8.86 2.21
N SER A 301 -14.40 -9.14 2.14
CA SER A 301 -13.36 -8.21 2.54
C SER A 301 -13.00 -7.28 1.40
N ILE A 302 -12.86 -5.98 1.69
CA ILE A 302 -12.49 -4.93 0.75
C ILE A 302 -11.12 -4.38 1.17
N SER A 303 -10.15 -4.39 0.27
CA SER A 303 -8.84 -3.76 0.50
C SER A 303 -8.53 -2.73 -0.58
N VAL A 304 -8.02 -1.57 -0.17
CA VAL A 304 -7.53 -0.52 -1.07
C VAL A 304 -6.05 -0.75 -1.31
N VAL A 305 -5.64 -0.86 -2.57
CA VAL A 305 -4.23 -1.06 -2.97
C VAL A 305 -3.76 0.12 -3.81
N GLY A 306 -3.22 1.15 -3.16
CA GLY A 306 -2.84 2.40 -3.82
C GLY A 306 -4.04 3.34 -4.06
N GLU A 307 -3.91 4.33 -4.95
CA GLU A 307 -4.94 5.37 -5.13
C GLU A 307 -6.13 4.95 -6.01
N SER A 308 -5.98 3.90 -6.84
CA SER A 308 -6.92 3.59 -7.94
C SER A 308 -7.39 2.13 -8.01
N ARG A 309 -7.02 1.26 -7.05
CA ARG A 309 -7.33 -0.17 -7.10
C ARG A 309 -8.00 -0.64 -5.81
N LEU A 310 -9.12 -1.35 -5.95
CA LEU A 310 -9.75 -2.13 -4.88
C LEU A 310 -9.55 -3.61 -5.16
N GLN A 311 -9.18 -4.36 -4.14
CA GLN A 311 -9.25 -5.81 -4.16
C GLN A 311 -10.42 -6.25 -3.27
N LEU A 312 -11.34 -6.98 -3.87
CA LEU A 312 -12.48 -7.56 -3.18
C LEU A 312 -12.20 -9.05 -3.02
N ARG A 313 -12.42 -9.60 -1.83
CA ARG A 313 -12.30 -11.04 -1.58
C ARG A 313 -13.49 -11.56 -0.80
N GLY A 314 -14.19 -12.56 -1.33
CA GLY A 314 -15.36 -13.13 -0.67
C GLY A 314 -16.12 -14.11 -1.56
N PRO A 315 -17.35 -14.49 -1.17
CA PRO A 315 -18.23 -15.32 -1.98
C PRO A 315 -18.75 -14.54 -3.19
N VAL A 316 -18.97 -15.24 -4.30
CA VAL A 316 -19.34 -14.67 -5.61
C VAL A 316 -20.58 -13.77 -5.51
N LYS A 317 -21.65 -14.21 -4.84
CA LYS A 317 -22.87 -13.41 -4.61
C LYS A 317 -22.58 -12.07 -3.92
N GLY A 318 -21.67 -12.06 -2.95
CA GLY A 318 -21.27 -10.84 -2.24
C GLY A 318 -20.42 -9.94 -3.11
N LEU A 319 -19.47 -10.52 -3.84
CA LEU A 319 -18.60 -9.83 -4.76
C LEU A 319 -19.40 -9.14 -5.87
N ASN A 320 -20.31 -9.87 -6.53
CA ASN A 320 -21.12 -9.35 -7.62
C ASN A 320 -22.00 -8.18 -7.16
N LYS A 321 -22.61 -8.30 -5.97
CA LYS A 321 -23.43 -7.22 -5.39
C LYS A 321 -22.60 -5.98 -5.06
N ILE A 322 -21.40 -6.14 -4.49
CA ILE A 322 -20.50 -5.01 -4.23
C ILE A 322 -19.97 -4.42 -5.54
N CYS A 323 -19.62 -5.23 -6.54
CA CYS A 323 -19.21 -4.76 -7.86
C CYS A 323 -20.33 -3.93 -8.51
N ARG A 324 -21.59 -4.37 -8.42
CA ARG A 324 -22.76 -3.61 -8.88
C ARG A 324 -22.94 -2.28 -8.15
N MET A 325 -22.80 -2.27 -6.82
CA MET A 325 -22.85 -1.04 -6.02
C MET A 325 -21.73 -0.08 -6.42
N ILE A 326 -20.52 -0.60 -6.58
CA ILE A 326 -19.36 0.18 -7.00
C ILE A 326 -19.55 0.73 -8.40
N HIS A 327 -20.07 -0.09 -9.32
CA HIS A 327 -20.45 0.35 -10.65
C HIS A 327 -21.41 1.51 -10.47
N GLN A 328 -22.60 1.37 -9.89
CA GLN A 328 -23.54 2.49 -9.69
C GLN A 328 -22.93 3.79 -9.14
N LEU A 329 -21.95 3.69 -8.21
CA LEU A 329 -21.26 4.84 -7.63
C LEU A 329 -20.19 5.48 -8.53
N ASP A 330 -19.55 4.71 -9.41
CA ASP A 330 -18.41 5.12 -10.23
C ASP A 330 -18.77 5.23 -11.72
N SER A 331 -19.82 6.02 -12.00
CA SER A 331 -20.23 6.30 -13.38
C SER A 331 -19.16 7.09 -14.09
N PRO A 332 -18.91 6.79 -15.39
CA PRO A 332 -18.18 7.72 -16.22
C PRO A 332 -18.92 9.06 -16.14
N VAL A 333 -18.22 10.08 -15.64
CA VAL A 333 -18.73 11.43 -15.50
C VAL A 333 -17.91 12.34 -16.39
N GLY A 334 -18.57 13.28 -17.07
CA GLY A 334 -17.89 14.31 -17.84
C GLY A 334 -16.78 14.98 -17.04
N GLN A 335 -15.67 15.29 -17.70
CA GLN A 335 -14.56 16.02 -17.11
C GLN A 335 -14.65 17.48 -17.51
N VAL A 336 -14.17 18.35 -16.64
CA VAL A 336 -14.12 19.79 -16.87
C VAL A 336 -12.71 20.28 -16.59
N LYS A 337 -12.12 20.96 -17.57
CA LYS A 337 -10.91 21.75 -17.36
C LYS A 337 -11.30 23.20 -17.12
N VAL A 338 -10.86 23.78 -16.02
CA VAL A 338 -11.03 25.20 -15.70
C VAL A 338 -9.65 25.86 -15.69
N GLY A 339 -9.45 26.84 -16.55
CA GLY A 339 -8.29 27.72 -16.57
C GLY A 339 -8.60 29.04 -15.89
N ILE A 340 -7.79 29.45 -14.92
CA ILE A 340 -7.86 30.78 -14.30
C ILE A 340 -6.65 31.58 -14.77
N HIS A 341 -6.93 32.71 -15.41
CA HIS A 341 -5.92 33.64 -15.89
C HIS A 341 -5.97 34.92 -15.04
N THR A 342 -4.89 35.22 -14.34
CA THR A 342 -4.75 36.47 -13.57
C THR A 342 -3.92 37.45 -14.39
N VAL A 343 -4.51 38.60 -14.69
CA VAL A 343 -3.86 39.68 -15.45
C VAL A 343 -3.64 40.85 -14.52
N GLN A 344 -2.38 41.13 -14.20
CA GLN A 344 -2.01 42.33 -13.44
C GLN A 344 -1.69 43.47 -14.40
N VAL A 345 -2.26 44.64 -14.13
CA VAL A 345 -2.03 45.87 -14.88
C VAL A 345 -1.63 46.97 -13.90
N ASN A 346 -0.48 47.61 -14.08
CA ASN A 346 -0.02 48.71 -13.24
C ASN A 346 0.21 49.98 -14.07
N GLY A 347 -0.26 51.12 -13.61
CA GLY A 347 -0.07 52.42 -14.26
C GLY A 347 -0.11 53.56 -13.25
N GLU A 348 0.50 54.69 -13.59
CA GLU A 348 0.56 55.85 -12.69
C GLU A 348 -0.67 56.75 -12.81
N HIS A 349 -1.26 56.81 -14.01
CA HIS A 349 -2.38 57.67 -14.37
C HIS A 349 -3.68 56.86 -14.48
N GLY A 350 -4.68 57.21 -13.67
CA GLY A 350 -5.99 56.55 -13.69
C GLY A 350 -6.68 56.63 -15.05
N ASP A 351 -6.65 57.81 -15.69
CA ASP A 351 -7.30 58.04 -16.98
C ASP A 351 -6.74 57.15 -18.10
N HIS A 352 -5.43 56.87 -18.07
CA HIS A 352 -4.79 55.97 -19.04
C HIS A 352 -5.14 54.51 -18.76
N MET A 353 -5.22 54.14 -17.48
CA MET A 353 -5.61 52.79 -17.08
C MET A 353 -7.05 52.47 -17.48
N ASP A 354 -7.98 53.42 -17.35
CA ASP A 354 -9.37 53.25 -17.76
C ASP A 354 -9.50 52.95 -19.26
N VAL A 355 -8.72 53.64 -20.10
CA VAL A 355 -8.66 53.36 -21.54
C VAL A 355 -8.09 51.97 -21.84
N VAL A 356 -7.04 51.56 -21.12
CA VAL A 356 -6.47 50.21 -21.26
C VAL A 356 -7.47 49.15 -20.81
N TYR A 357 -8.24 49.37 -19.74
CA TYR A 357 -9.28 48.43 -19.30
C TYR A 357 -10.42 48.30 -20.30
N GLU A 358 -10.90 49.43 -20.85
CA GLU A 358 -11.95 49.39 -21.86
C GLU A 358 -11.50 48.55 -23.07
N ARG A 359 -10.23 48.68 -23.45
CA ARG A 359 -9.63 47.86 -24.52
C ARG A 359 -9.46 46.40 -24.12
N ILE A 360 -9.04 46.08 -22.89
CA ILE A 360 -8.99 44.70 -22.39
C ILE A 360 -10.38 44.05 -22.48
N ASN A 361 -11.41 44.75 -22.04
CA ASN A 361 -12.79 44.25 -22.10
C ASN A 361 -13.25 44.01 -23.55
N LYS A 362 -12.92 44.94 -24.46
CA LYS A 362 -13.22 44.78 -25.89
C LYS A 362 -12.51 43.56 -26.48
N GLU A 363 -11.24 43.35 -26.16
CA GLU A 363 -10.47 42.19 -26.65
C GLU A 363 -10.98 40.86 -26.07
N VAL A 364 -11.31 40.79 -24.79
CA VAL A 364 -11.89 39.59 -24.16
C VAL A 364 -13.28 39.29 -24.77
N ALA A 365 -14.13 40.32 -24.91
CA ALA A 365 -15.44 40.17 -25.54
C ALA A 365 -15.32 39.74 -27.02
N HIS A 366 -14.33 40.26 -27.74
CA HIS A 366 -14.04 39.87 -29.10
C HIS A 366 -13.59 38.41 -29.20
N SER A 367 -12.69 37.98 -28.33
CA SER A 367 -12.26 36.57 -28.24
C SER A 367 -13.44 35.63 -28.00
N ARG A 368 -14.31 35.98 -27.05
CA ARG A 368 -15.55 35.25 -26.76
C ARG A 368 -16.48 35.16 -27.97
N PHE A 369 -16.65 36.26 -28.70
CA PHE A 369 -17.46 36.28 -29.91
C PHE A 369 -16.91 35.32 -30.97
N LEU A 370 -15.59 35.34 -31.22
CA LEU A 370 -14.94 34.48 -32.21
C LEU A 370 -15.05 32.99 -31.88
N VAL A 371 -14.90 32.60 -30.60
CA VAL A 371 -15.14 31.21 -30.17
C VAL A 371 -16.59 30.81 -30.44
N ASN A 372 -17.56 31.62 -30.01
CA ASN A 372 -18.98 31.29 -30.20
C ASN A 372 -19.34 31.21 -31.69
N ALA A 373 -18.81 32.12 -32.51
CA ALA A 373 -19.03 32.13 -33.95
C ALA A 373 -18.39 30.89 -34.62
N SER A 374 -17.14 30.56 -34.31
CA SER A 374 -16.47 29.36 -34.87
C SER A 374 -17.17 28.07 -34.46
N GLY A 375 -17.61 27.93 -33.21
CA GLY A 375 -18.40 26.78 -32.75
C GLY A 375 -19.77 26.68 -33.43
N GLN A 376 -20.40 27.80 -33.82
CA GLN A 376 -21.61 27.78 -34.65
C GLN A 376 -21.31 27.36 -36.09
N LEU A 377 -20.21 27.84 -36.67
CA LEU A 377 -19.80 27.46 -38.02
C LEU A 377 -19.47 25.97 -38.12
N MET A 378 -18.83 25.38 -37.10
CA MET A 378 -18.59 23.94 -37.05
C MET A 378 -19.91 23.16 -37.08
N ARG A 379 -20.87 23.53 -36.23
CA ARG A 379 -22.21 22.89 -36.21
C ARG A 379 -22.91 23.02 -37.56
N ARG A 380 -22.87 24.21 -38.16
CA ARG A 380 -23.44 24.48 -39.47
C ARG A 380 -22.77 23.66 -40.58
N ALA A 381 -21.45 23.48 -40.53
CA ALA A 381 -20.73 22.64 -41.49
C ALA A 381 -21.20 21.19 -41.42
N VAL A 382 -21.38 20.63 -40.21
CA VAL A 382 -21.96 19.28 -40.04
C VAL A 382 -23.37 19.22 -40.62
N GLN A 383 -24.22 20.21 -40.32
CA GLN A 383 -25.60 20.26 -40.78
C GLN A 383 -25.73 20.39 -42.30
N GLU A 384 -24.95 21.27 -42.94
CA GLU A 384 -24.96 21.46 -44.39
C GLU A 384 -24.53 20.17 -45.10
N VAL A 385 -23.42 19.56 -44.69
CA VAL A 385 -22.97 18.29 -45.30
C VAL A 385 -23.95 17.15 -45.02
N ALA A 386 -24.50 17.05 -43.82
CA ALA A 386 -25.54 16.07 -43.52
C ALA A 386 -26.76 16.22 -44.43
N SER A 387 -27.20 17.46 -44.68
CA SER A 387 -28.32 17.75 -45.58
C SER A 387 -28.00 17.40 -47.04
N GLU A 388 -26.78 17.68 -47.51
CA GLU A 388 -26.31 17.29 -48.84
C GLU A 388 -26.31 15.77 -49.01
N VAL A 389 -25.74 15.05 -48.04
CA VAL A 389 -25.69 13.58 -48.05
C VAL A 389 -27.09 12.98 -48.01
N ALA A 390 -28.02 13.56 -47.24
CA ALA A 390 -29.41 13.12 -47.20
C ALA A 390 -30.11 13.28 -48.57
N LEU A 391 -29.85 14.39 -49.28
CA LEU A 391 -30.37 14.60 -50.63
C LEU A 391 -29.73 13.65 -51.66
N GLU A 392 -28.41 13.43 -51.58
CA GLU A 392 -27.69 12.47 -52.42
C GLU A 392 -28.24 11.04 -52.25
N ALA A 393 -28.54 10.65 -51.01
CA ALA A 393 -29.12 9.35 -50.67
C ALA A 393 -30.58 9.17 -51.15
N ASP A 394 -31.38 10.25 -51.17
CA ASP A 394 -32.76 10.22 -51.66
C ASP A 394 -32.82 10.12 -53.20
N HIS A 395 -31.90 10.80 -53.89
CA HIS A 395 -31.84 10.79 -55.35
C HIS A 395 -31.17 9.55 -55.96
N GLY A 396 -30.45 8.74 -55.18
CA GLY A 396 -29.79 7.52 -55.67
C GLY A 396 -28.65 7.76 -56.67
N VAL A 397 -28.07 8.97 -56.67
CA VAL A 397 -27.07 9.43 -57.65
C VAL A 397 -25.61 9.22 -57.16
N GLY A 398 -25.40 8.74 -55.93
CA GLY A 398 -24.08 8.53 -55.34
C GLY A 398 -23.53 7.11 -55.45
N LEU A 399 -22.21 6.96 -55.28
CA LEU A 399 -21.43 5.72 -55.07
C LEU A 399 -21.85 4.97 -53.78
N VAL A 400 -23.14 4.84 -53.51
CA VAL A 400 -23.63 4.07 -52.38
C VAL A 400 -23.48 2.60 -52.76
N PRO A 401 -22.65 1.81 -52.04
CA PRO A 401 -22.59 0.37 -52.28
C PRO A 401 -24.00 -0.20 -52.13
N PRO A 402 -24.41 -1.16 -52.99
CA PRO A 402 -25.73 -1.77 -52.90
C PRO A 402 -25.94 -2.32 -51.49
N VAL A 403 -27.09 -2.00 -50.88
CA VAL A 403 -27.42 -2.47 -49.52
C VAL A 403 -27.31 -3.99 -49.50
N PRO A 404 -26.48 -4.58 -48.62
CA PRO A 404 -26.29 -6.03 -48.54
C PRO A 404 -27.63 -6.72 -48.33
N GLY A 405 -27.97 -7.68 -49.20
CA GLY A 405 -29.22 -8.44 -49.13
C GLY A 405 -30.37 -7.93 -50.02
N THR A 406 -30.17 -6.84 -50.76
CA THR A 406 -31.10 -6.45 -51.84
C THR A 406 -30.54 -6.86 -53.20
N ASP A 407 -31.03 -7.98 -53.76
CA ASP A 407 -30.72 -8.35 -55.14
C ASP A 407 -31.13 -7.21 -56.08
N PRO A 408 -30.21 -6.62 -56.86
CA PRO A 408 -30.53 -5.50 -57.77
C PRO A 408 -31.50 -5.87 -58.89
N GLN A 409 -31.86 -7.16 -59.04
CA GLN A 409 -32.61 -7.69 -60.18
C GLN A 409 -34.10 -7.95 -59.93
N TYR A 410 -34.64 -7.74 -58.73
CA TYR A 410 -36.04 -8.05 -58.41
C TYR A 410 -36.80 -6.95 -57.66
N LEU A 411 -36.67 -5.69 -58.10
CA LEU A 411 -37.60 -4.63 -57.69
C LEU A 411 -38.54 -4.30 -58.86
N PRO A 412 -39.83 -4.69 -58.84
CA PRO A 412 -40.79 -4.28 -59.85
C PRO A 412 -40.92 -2.76 -59.85
N ALA A 413 -40.69 -2.14 -61.00
CA ALA A 413 -40.59 -0.70 -61.22
C ALA A 413 -41.94 0.06 -61.10
N SER A 414 -42.90 -0.42 -60.32
CA SER A 414 -44.29 0.04 -60.41
C SER A 414 -45.04 0.35 -59.10
N ASP A 415 -44.37 0.38 -57.94
CA ASP A 415 -45.00 0.96 -56.74
C ASP A 415 -44.40 2.34 -56.43
N PRO A 416 -45.00 3.43 -56.95
CA PRO A 416 -44.73 4.76 -56.47
C PRO A 416 -45.48 4.92 -55.14
N VAL A 417 -44.80 5.46 -54.13
CA VAL A 417 -45.41 6.03 -52.90
C VAL A 417 -45.78 5.03 -51.80
N SER A 418 -44.80 4.31 -51.26
CA SER A 418 -44.61 4.38 -49.80
C SER A 418 -43.24 5.00 -49.53
N HIS A 419 -43.23 6.31 -49.31
CA HIS A 419 -42.10 6.99 -48.66
C HIS A 419 -42.04 6.48 -47.21
N ASP A 420 -41.56 5.25 -47.01
CA ASP A 420 -41.19 4.79 -45.70
C ASP A 420 -40.02 5.66 -45.26
N LYS A 421 -40.33 6.65 -44.42
CA LYS A 421 -39.38 7.54 -43.77
C LYS A 421 -38.18 6.75 -43.21
N GLN A 422 -38.44 5.54 -42.71
CA GLN A 422 -37.44 4.58 -42.24
C GLN A 422 -36.41 4.17 -43.30
N LYS A 423 -36.83 3.83 -44.54
CA LYS A 423 -35.91 3.44 -45.62
C LYS A 423 -35.03 4.60 -46.06
N ARG A 424 -35.58 5.82 -46.09
CA ARG A 424 -34.81 7.03 -46.38
C ARG A 424 -33.79 7.33 -45.28
N ASP A 425 -34.22 7.26 -44.02
CA ASP A 425 -33.37 7.48 -42.86
C ASP A 425 -32.24 6.42 -42.80
N GLN A 426 -32.53 5.15 -43.14
CA GLN A 426 -31.51 4.10 -43.29
C GLN A 426 -30.50 4.43 -44.39
N ARG A 427 -30.94 4.76 -45.61
CA ARG A 427 -30.02 5.14 -46.70
C ARG A 427 -29.10 6.30 -46.31
N TYR A 428 -29.63 7.28 -45.59
CA TYR A 428 -28.83 8.36 -45.03
C TYR A 428 -27.78 7.86 -44.03
N LEU A 429 -28.16 7.00 -43.06
CA LEU A 429 -27.23 6.43 -42.09
C LEU A 429 -26.06 5.71 -42.77
N TYR A 430 -26.36 4.87 -43.75
CA TYR A 430 -25.36 4.14 -44.55
C TYR A 430 -24.42 5.07 -45.31
N ALA A 431 -24.97 6.13 -45.93
CA ALA A 431 -24.19 7.10 -46.69
C ALA A 431 -23.33 8.01 -45.80
N PHE A 432 -23.83 8.39 -44.61
CA PHE A 432 -23.16 9.35 -43.73
C PHE A 432 -22.13 8.70 -42.81
N PHE A 433 -22.49 7.59 -42.15
CA PHE A 433 -21.63 6.90 -41.19
C PHE A 433 -20.83 5.74 -41.80
N GLY A 434 -21.18 5.30 -43.01
CA GLY A 434 -20.52 4.21 -43.71
C GLY A 434 -21.21 2.86 -43.52
N ALA A 435 -21.10 2.01 -44.53
CA ALA A 435 -21.85 0.75 -44.58
C ALA A 435 -21.38 -0.29 -43.55
N ASP A 436 -20.07 -0.37 -43.29
CA ASP A 436 -19.52 -1.34 -42.34
C ASP A 436 -19.98 -1.01 -40.90
N PHE A 437 -19.97 0.27 -40.51
CA PHE A 437 -20.41 0.69 -39.17
C PHE A 437 -21.89 0.44 -38.93
N ILE A 438 -22.75 0.87 -39.86
CA ILE A 438 -24.19 0.67 -39.73
C ILE A 438 -24.55 -0.81 -39.90
N GLY A 439 -23.89 -1.52 -40.81
CA GLY A 439 -24.06 -2.96 -41.00
C GLY A 439 -23.72 -3.76 -39.75
N GLU A 440 -22.59 -3.48 -39.10
CA GLU A 440 -22.26 -4.11 -37.82
C GLU A 440 -23.27 -3.77 -36.73
N LEU A 441 -23.73 -2.52 -36.64
CA LEU A 441 -24.75 -2.14 -35.66
C LEU A 441 -26.12 -2.79 -35.95
N GLU A 442 -26.50 -2.98 -37.21
CA GLU A 442 -27.73 -3.68 -37.61
C GLU A 442 -27.63 -5.19 -37.38
N GLU A 443 -26.49 -5.82 -37.69
CA GLU A 443 -26.23 -7.24 -37.38
C GLU A 443 -26.27 -7.48 -35.86
N LEU A 444 -25.72 -6.54 -35.10
CA LEU A 444 -25.84 -6.52 -33.66
C LEU A 444 -27.24 -6.12 -33.18
N ASP A 445 -28.20 -5.75 -34.03
CA ASP A 445 -29.51 -5.20 -33.64
C ASP A 445 -29.38 -4.18 -32.49
N SER A 446 -28.45 -3.23 -32.67
CA SER A 446 -28.05 -2.32 -31.63
C SER A 446 -29.19 -1.37 -31.25
N GLU A 447 -29.43 -1.23 -29.95
CA GLU A 447 -30.34 -0.21 -29.43
C GLU A 447 -29.91 1.21 -29.82
N LEU A 448 -28.64 1.43 -30.20
CA LEU A 448 -28.18 2.72 -30.71
C LEU A 448 -28.90 3.17 -31.97
N LEU A 449 -29.37 2.24 -32.81
CA LEU A 449 -30.14 2.51 -34.03
C LEU A 449 -31.65 2.61 -33.78
N ASN A 450 -32.17 1.86 -32.81
CA ASN A 450 -33.62 1.72 -32.55
C ASN A 450 -34.18 2.65 -31.48
N THR A 451 -33.35 3.09 -30.52
CA THR A 451 -33.79 4.06 -29.52
C THR A 451 -34.13 5.38 -30.21
N GLU A 452 -34.93 6.25 -29.57
CA GLU A 452 -35.16 7.64 -30.01
C GLU A 452 -33.87 8.49 -29.91
N ASN A 453 -32.73 7.90 -30.27
CA ASN A 453 -31.39 8.39 -30.12
C ASN A 453 -31.20 9.59 -31.02
N LYS A 454 -31.33 10.76 -30.40
CA LYS A 454 -31.21 12.07 -31.02
C LYS A 454 -29.77 12.41 -31.40
N LEU A 455 -28.93 11.47 -31.80
CA LEU A 455 -27.58 11.79 -32.31
C LEU A 455 -27.26 11.13 -33.64
N LEU A 456 -27.78 9.92 -33.88
CA LEU A 456 -27.61 9.24 -35.17
C LEU A 456 -28.76 9.55 -36.13
N SER A 457 -29.92 10.02 -35.62
CA SER A 457 -31.06 10.36 -36.47
C SER A 457 -30.84 11.65 -37.27
N LEU A 458 -31.48 11.75 -38.44
CA LEU A 458 -31.48 12.97 -39.24
C LEU A 458 -32.15 14.14 -38.49
N ASN A 459 -33.25 13.89 -37.76
CA ASN A 459 -34.02 14.94 -37.05
C ASN A 459 -33.22 15.58 -35.90
N SER A 460 -32.20 14.90 -35.40
CA SER A 460 -31.35 15.45 -34.35
C SER A 460 -30.32 16.45 -34.85
N MET A 461 -29.98 16.41 -36.15
CA MET A 461 -28.90 17.20 -36.74
C MET A 461 -29.12 18.71 -36.57
N ASP A 462 -30.38 19.15 -36.55
CA ASP A 462 -30.75 20.57 -36.42
C ASP A 462 -30.47 21.18 -35.04
N THR A 463 -30.45 20.36 -33.98
CA THR A 463 -30.32 20.84 -32.58
C THR A 463 -29.01 20.42 -31.90
N ILE A 464 -28.01 20.00 -32.67
CA ILE A 464 -26.78 19.43 -32.11
C ILE A 464 -25.96 20.50 -31.34
N SER A 465 -25.51 20.12 -30.13
CA SER A 465 -24.54 20.88 -29.33
C SER A 465 -23.14 20.84 -29.97
N LEU A 466 -22.20 21.72 -29.59
CA LEU A 466 -20.84 21.65 -30.18
C LEU A 466 -20.19 20.28 -29.91
N ALA A 467 -20.36 19.77 -28.69
CA ALA A 467 -19.94 18.44 -28.29
C ALA A 467 -20.57 17.32 -29.13
N GLY A 468 -21.87 17.40 -29.41
CA GLY A 468 -22.54 16.45 -30.30
C GLY A 468 -22.06 16.56 -31.75
N ALA A 469 -21.70 17.75 -32.23
CA ALA A 469 -21.20 17.92 -33.59
C ALA A 469 -19.81 17.30 -33.75
N MET A 470 -18.95 17.45 -32.73
CA MET A 470 -17.67 16.75 -32.65
C MET A 470 -17.85 15.23 -32.58
N PHE A 471 -18.87 14.75 -31.85
CA PHE A 471 -19.20 13.32 -31.78
C PHE A 471 -19.65 12.76 -33.13
N VAL A 472 -20.58 13.44 -33.81
CA VAL A 472 -21.05 13.07 -35.16
C VAL A 472 -19.89 13.09 -36.15
N LEU A 473 -19.06 14.12 -36.10
CA LEU A 473 -17.85 14.21 -36.92
C LEU A 473 -16.88 13.06 -36.65
N ALA A 474 -16.68 12.64 -35.39
CA ALA A 474 -15.82 11.51 -35.05
C ALA A 474 -16.34 10.18 -35.63
N HIS A 475 -17.67 10.04 -35.75
CA HIS A 475 -18.34 8.84 -36.24
C HIS A 475 -18.69 8.88 -37.74
N ALA A 476 -18.60 10.02 -38.42
CA ALA A 476 -18.85 10.09 -39.85
C ALA A 476 -17.82 9.28 -40.64
N ASP A 477 -18.21 8.78 -41.82
CA ASP A 477 -17.28 8.07 -42.72
C ASP A 477 -16.14 9.01 -43.18
N HIS A 478 -14.99 8.44 -43.51
CA HIS A 478 -13.80 9.22 -43.88
C HIS A 478 -14.04 10.29 -44.97
N PRO A 479 -14.62 9.99 -46.15
CA PRO A 479 -14.94 11.01 -47.16
C PRO A 479 -15.90 12.09 -46.64
N ILE A 480 -16.88 11.73 -45.82
CA ILE A 480 -17.84 12.68 -45.24
C ILE A 480 -17.15 13.58 -44.22
N ARG A 481 -16.26 13.04 -43.37
CA ARG A 481 -15.42 13.85 -42.47
C ARG A 481 -14.58 14.86 -43.22
N GLN A 482 -13.96 14.46 -44.34
CA GLN A 482 -13.18 15.37 -45.17
C GLN A 482 -14.06 16.49 -45.76
N ARG A 483 -15.27 16.15 -46.26
CA ARG A 483 -16.25 17.16 -46.72
C ARG A 483 -16.63 18.14 -45.60
N ILE A 484 -16.91 17.65 -44.39
CA ILE A 484 -17.24 18.49 -43.23
C ILE A 484 -16.07 19.41 -42.88
N MET A 485 -14.84 18.90 -42.82
CA MET A 485 -13.65 19.71 -42.50
C MET A 485 -13.33 20.74 -43.58
N GLN A 486 -13.48 20.37 -44.85
CA GLN A 486 -13.34 21.31 -45.96
C GLN A 486 -14.41 22.40 -45.88
N ARG A 487 -15.67 22.02 -45.66
CA ARG A 487 -16.78 22.97 -45.53
C ARG A 487 -16.60 23.90 -44.33
N PHE A 488 -16.14 23.37 -43.21
CA PHE A 488 -15.80 24.17 -42.03
C PHE A 488 -14.67 25.15 -42.34
N ALA A 489 -13.62 24.72 -43.03
CA ALA A 489 -12.51 25.60 -43.43
C ALA A 489 -12.98 26.71 -44.39
N GLU A 490 -13.87 26.42 -45.34
CA GLU A 490 -14.49 27.41 -46.23
C GLU A 490 -15.32 28.43 -45.45
N LEU A 491 -16.16 27.97 -44.51
CA LEU A 491 -16.98 28.84 -43.65
C LEU A 491 -16.11 29.70 -42.72
N VAL A 492 -15.03 29.15 -42.17
CA VAL A 492 -14.08 29.89 -41.34
C VAL A 492 -13.30 30.91 -42.17
N ALA A 493 -12.86 30.58 -43.38
CA ALA A 493 -12.13 31.51 -44.23
C ALA A 493 -13.03 32.62 -44.81
N GLY A 494 -14.30 32.33 -45.05
CA GLY A 494 -15.27 33.25 -45.66
C GLY A 494 -16.12 34.01 -44.64
N GLU A 495 -16.94 33.31 -43.85
CA GLU A 495 -17.95 33.93 -42.98
C GLU A 495 -17.38 34.48 -41.67
N LEU A 496 -16.38 33.82 -41.07
CA LEU A 496 -15.85 34.27 -39.77
C LEU A 496 -15.23 35.68 -39.83
N PRO A 497 -14.40 36.04 -40.83
CA PRO A 497 -13.93 37.41 -41.02
C PRO A 497 -15.05 38.43 -41.19
N MET A 498 -16.11 38.08 -41.93
CA MET A 498 -17.27 38.96 -42.12
C MET A 498 -18.02 39.18 -40.81
N ARG A 499 -18.21 38.12 -40.01
CA ARG A 499 -18.84 38.19 -38.69
C ARG A 499 -18.00 39.01 -37.71
N GLU A 500 -16.68 38.80 -37.70
CA GLU A 500 -15.74 39.63 -36.93
C GLU A 500 -15.87 41.10 -37.31
N GLN A 501 -15.85 41.42 -38.61
CA GLN A 501 -15.99 42.79 -39.08
C GLN A 501 -17.30 43.42 -38.61
N GLN A 502 -18.42 42.70 -38.74
CA GLN A 502 -19.73 43.17 -38.26
C GLN A 502 -19.73 43.39 -36.74
N TYR A 503 -19.10 42.50 -35.99
CA TYR A 503 -18.98 42.63 -34.54
C TYR A 503 -18.11 43.83 -34.14
N VAL A 504 -16.93 43.99 -34.74
CA VAL A 504 -16.06 45.15 -34.51
C VAL A 504 -16.78 46.45 -34.87
N LYS A 505 -17.53 46.49 -35.98
CA LYS A 505 -18.40 47.63 -36.34
C LYS A 505 -19.45 47.93 -35.28
N SER A 506 -20.07 46.91 -34.71
CA SER A 506 -21.04 47.11 -33.64
C SER A 506 -20.39 47.68 -32.38
N LEU A 507 -19.14 47.29 -32.08
CA LEU A 507 -18.37 47.83 -30.96
C LEU A 507 -17.92 49.28 -31.18
N THR A 508 -17.58 49.67 -32.41
CA THR A 508 -17.15 51.04 -32.74
C THR A 508 -18.32 52.01 -32.90
N GLN A 509 -19.46 51.57 -33.41
CA GLN A 509 -20.67 52.42 -33.54
C GLN A 509 -21.25 52.85 -32.19
N LEU A 510 -21.01 52.10 -31.11
CA LEU A 510 -21.44 52.47 -29.75
C LEU A 510 -20.61 53.62 -29.15
N THR A 511 -19.39 53.87 -29.63
CA THR A 511 -18.51 54.93 -29.11
C THR A 511 -18.73 56.33 -29.71
N ASP A 512 -19.54 56.46 -30.76
CA ASP A 512 -19.76 57.75 -31.46
C ASP A 512 -20.87 58.64 -30.85
N CYS A 513 -21.40 58.26 -29.68
CA CYS A 513 -22.44 59.01 -28.98
C CYS A 513 -21.86 60.21 -28.20
N GLY A 514 -21.16 61.16 -28.84
CA GLY A 514 -20.51 62.21 -28.05
C GLY A 514 -19.72 63.34 -28.71
N ASN A 515 -20.06 63.83 -29.90
CA ASN A 515 -19.96 65.28 -30.22
C ASN A 515 -20.36 65.61 -31.69
N PRO A 516 -21.14 66.68 -31.93
CA PRO A 516 -21.66 67.01 -33.26
C PRO A 516 -20.69 67.87 -34.09
N LEU A 517 -19.45 67.42 -34.31
CA LEU A 517 -18.46 68.17 -35.12
C LEU A 517 -18.06 67.44 -36.42
N SER A 518 -18.91 67.67 -37.42
CA SER A 518 -19.09 66.98 -38.70
C SER A 518 -18.01 67.18 -39.79
N ARG A 519 -16.75 67.48 -39.44
CA ARG A 519 -15.64 67.51 -40.43
C ARG A 519 -14.54 66.47 -40.22
N HIS A 520 -14.35 65.96 -39.00
CA HIS A 520 -13.45 64.83 -38.77
C HIS A 520 -14.08 63.48 -39.15
N ILE A 521 -15.41 63.45 -39.29
CA ILE A 521 -16.21 62.27 -39.62
C ILE A 521 -15.86 61.69 -40.99
N ARG A 522 -15.60 62.50 -42.04
CA ARG A 522 -15.21 61.91 -43.36
C ARG A 522 -13.82 61.28 -43.35
N LYS A 523 -12.88 61.83 -42.58
CA LYS A 523 -11.55 61.22 -42.44
C LYS A 523 -11.63 59.97 -41.58
N ALA A 524 -12.34 60.02 -40.45
CA ALA A 524 -12.61 58.88 -39.57
C ALA A 524 -13.28 57.72 -40.33
N ILE A 525 -14.36 57.98 -41.07
CA ILE A 525 -15.06 56.99 -41.91
C ILE A 525 -14.12 56.38 -42.97
N SER A 526 -13.22 57.17 -43.57
CA SER A 526 -12.26 56.65 -44.55
C SER A 526 -11.13 55.82 -43.93
N THR A 527 -10.69 56.13 -42.71
CA THR A 527 -9.77 55.30 -41.94
C THR A 527 -10.45 54.01 -41.46
N ASP A 528 -11.70 54.08 -41.02
CA ASP A 528 -12.47 52.93 -40.58
C ASP A 528 -12.75 51.96 -41.74
N ALA A 529 -13.07 52.48 -42.93
CA ALA A 529 -13.23 51.64 -44.13
C ALA A 529 -11.94 50.94 -44.59
N ARG A 530 -10.77 51.53 -44.28
CA ARG A 530 -9.45 50.94 -44.58
C ARG A 530 -9.06 49.91 -43.52
N ILE A 531 -9.29 50.21 -42.25
CA ILE A 531 -9.13 49.28 -41.13
C ILE A 531 -10.05 48.07 -41.33
N ASP A 532 -11.28 48.29 -41.78
CA ASP A 532 -12.26 47.26 -42.12
C ASP A 532 -11.76 46.26 -43.18
N GLN A 533 -11.16 46.76 -44.26
CA GLN A 533 -10.61 45.92 -45.32
C GLN A 533 -9.35 45.19 -44.86
N GLU A 534 -8.49 45.86 -44.08
CA GLU A 534 -7.29 45.25 -43.50
C GLU A 534 -7.64 44.16 -42.47
N VAL A 535 -8.67 44.37 -41.64
CA VAL A 535 -9.18 43.38 -40.68
C VAL A 535 -9.74 42.17 -41.42
N CYS A 536 -10.60 42.34 -42.42
CA CYS A 536 -11.12 41.20 -43.21
C CYS A 536 -10.01 40.44 -43.94
N PHE A 537 -9.07 41.17 -44.55
CA PHE A 537 -7.96 40.57 -45.30
C PHE A 537 -7.01 39.81 -44.38
N ASN A 538 -6.68 40.35 -43.21
CA ASN A 538 -5.85 39.67 -42.22
C ASN A 538 -6.59 38.49 -41.59
N ALA A 539 -7.85 38.68 -41.17
CA ALA A 539 -8.68 37.64 -40.58
C ALA A 539 -8.83 36.41 -41.49
N SER A 540 -9.13 36.62 -42.78
CA SER A 540 -9.27 35.53 -43.77
C SER A 540 -7.99 34.73 -43.99
N ARG A 541 -6.82 35.30 -43.68
CA ARG A 541 -5.50 34.65 -43.77
C ARG A 541 -4.97 34.16 -42.43
N THR A 542 -5.69 34.37 -41.33
CA THR A 542 -5.16 34.07 -39.99
C THR A 542 -5.85 32.86 -39.38
N TYR A 543 -7.18 32.74 -39.53
CA TYR A 543 -7.95 31.68 -38.90
C TYR A 543 -7.73 30.32 -39.55
N HIS A 544 -6.95 29.48 -38.86
CA HIS A 544 -6.66 28.12 -39.27
C HIS A 544 -6.76 27.18 -38.07
N PHE A 545 -7.61 26.16 -38.18
CA PHE A 545 -7.78 25.11 -37.16
C PHE A 545 -6.86 23.92 -37.49
N ALA A 546 -5.55 24.15 -37.47
CA ALA A 546 -4.57 23.19 -37.95
C ALA A 546 -4.53 21.92 -37.10
N ASN A 547 -4.64 22.02 -35.77
CA ASN A 547 -4.59 20.85 -34.89
C ASN A 547 -5.85 19.98 -35.06
N THR A 548 -7.02 20.60 -35.17
CA THR A 548 -8.29 19.91 -35.42
C THR A 548 -8.29 19.20 -36.77
N VAL A 549 -7.82 19.87 -37.83
CA VAL A 549 -7.72 19.28 -39.17
C VAL A 549 -6.70 18.13 -39.18
N ASN A 550 -5.53 18.33 -38.59
CA ASN A 550 -4.48 17.31 -38.52
C ASN A 550 -4.93 16.08 -37.71
N PHE A 551 -5.73 16.26 -36.66
CA PHE A 551 -6.26 15.15 -35.86
C PHE A 551 -7.05 14.15 -36.73
N PHE A 552 -7.87 14.64 -37.67
CA PHE A 552 -8.63 13.78 -38.57
C PHE A 552 -7.82 13.28 -39.77
N GLN A 553 -6.83 14.05 -40.25
CA GLN A 553 -5.97 13.62 -41.35
C GLN A 553 -4.99 12.51 -40.96
N ASN A 554 -4.49 12.53 -39.72
CA ASN A 554 -3.55 11.51 -39.22
C ASN A 554 -4.23 10.16 -38.95
N ASN A 555 -5.54 10.14 -38.74
CA ASN A 555 -6.32 8.91 -38.61
C ASN A 555 -6.73 8.42 -40.00
N ILE A 556 -5.78 7.84 -40.74
CA ILE A 556 -5.99 7.33 -42.11
C ILE A 556 -6.86 6.07 -42.06
N ALA A 557 -8.17 6.26 -42.07
CA ALA A 557 -9.13 5.23 -42.44
C ALA A 557 -9.26 5.26 -43.97
N THR A 558 -9.04 4.12 -44.62
CA THR A 558 -9.41 3.95 -46.03
C THR A 558 -10.94 4.08 -46.13
N PRO A 559 -11.53 4.64 -47.20
CA PRO A 559 -13.00 4.67 -47.35
C PRO A 559 -13.61 3.29 -47.07
N GLY A 560 -14.65 3.26 -46.22
CA GLY A 560 -15.28 2.02 -45.74
C GLY A 560 -14.69 1.43 -44.46
N THR A 561 -13.46 1.75 -44.06
CA THR A 561 -12.89 1.22 -42.81
C THR A 561 -13.37 1.98 -41.57
N LEU A 562 -13.68 1.23 -40.52
CA LEU A 562 -14.13 1.79 -39.24
C LEU A 562 -13.08 2.71 -38.62
N SER A 563 -13.52 3.89 -38.20
CA SER A 563 -12.71 4.78 -37.36
C SER A 563 -12.47 4.15 -35.99
N PRO A 564 -11.40 4.52 -35.27
CA PRO A 564 -11.17 4.05 -33.91
C PRO A 564 -12.35 4.34 -32.96
N ALA A 565 -13.04 5.46 -33.17
CA ALA A 565 -14.24 5.81 -32.42
C ALA A 565 -15.42 4.90 -32.79
N GLN A 566 -15.67 4.68 -34.09
CA GLN A 566 -16.70 3.77 -34.59
C GLN A 566 -16.49 2.34 -34.07
N LEU A 567 -15.29 1.79 -34.20
CA LEU A 567 -14.95 0.44 -33.73
C LEU A 567 -15.18 0.28 -32.23
N ALA A 568 -14.77 1.28 -31.43
CA ALA A 568 -15.00 1.25 -29.99
C ALA A 568 -16.49 1.33 -29.64
N THR A 569 -17.27 2.13 -30.38
CA THR A 569 -18.73 2.23 -30.24
C THR A 569 -19.44 0.93 -30.63
N VAL A 570 -19.01 0.22 -31.70
CA VAL A 570 -19.55 -1.10 -32.05
C VAL A 570 -19.28 -2.12 -30.94
N LYS A 571 -18.04 -2.21 -30.45
CA LYS A 571 -17.72 -3.12 -29.34
C LYS A 571 -18.46 -2.78 -28.06
N MET A 572 -18.69 -1.49 -27.81
CA MET A 572 -19.56 -1.05 -26.70
C MET A 572 -21.00 -1.52 -26.91
N ALA A 573 -21.54 -1.40 -28.12
CA ALA A 573 -22.89 -1.85 -28.46
C ALA A 573 -23.05 -3.37 -28.35
N GLU A 574 -22.04 -4.14 -28.80
CA GLU A 574 -21.98 -5.59 -28.65
C GLU A 574 -22.01 -6.00 -27.18
N ALA A 575 -21.17 -5.37 -26.36
CA ALA A 575 -21.13 -5.64 -24.92
C ALA A 575 -22.43 -5.22 -24.20
N LEU A 576 -23.05 -4.09 -24.61
CA LEU A 576 -24.35 -3.65 -24.11
C LEU A 576 -25.46 -4.67 -24.42
N LYS A 577 -25.52 -5.15 -25.66
CA LYS A 577 -26.48 -6.19 -26.04
C LYS A 577 -26.26 -7.47 -25.26
N ALA A 578 -25.02 -7.94 -25.19
CA ALA A 578 -24.67 -9.13 -24.41
C ALA A 578 -25.08 -8.98 -22.93
N GLN A 579 -24.87 -7.79 -22.36
CA GLN A 579 -25.29 -7.48 -20.99
C GLN A 579 -26.81 -7.58 -20.86
N MET A 580 -27.58 -6.94 -21.74
CA MET A 580 -29.04 -6.99 -21.70
C MET A 580 -29.57 -8.42 -21.84
N THR A 581 -29.00 -9.23 -22.74
CA THR A 581 -29.39 -10.64 -22.87
C THR A 581 -29.08 -11.43 -21.60
N SER A 582 -27.91 -11.22 -20.99
CA SER A 582 -27.52 -11.89 -19.75
C SER A 582 -28.40 -11.46 -18.57
N GLU A 583 -28.80 -10.19 -18.50
CA GLU A 583 -29.73 -9.69 -17.49
C GLU A 583 -31.15 -10.27 -17.67
N LEU A 584 -31.63 -10.37 -18.91
CA LEU A 584 -32.91 -11.02 -19.22
C LEU A 584 -32.89 -12.51 -18.87
N GLU A 585 -31.80 -13.22 -19.19
CA GLU A 585 -31.59 -14.61 -18.77
C GLU A 585 -31.54 -14.74 -17.25
N PHE A 586 -30.83 -13.85 -16.55
CA PHE A 586 -30.79 -13.81 -15.10
C PHE A 586 -32.18 -13.57 -14.49
N GLN A 587 -32.96 -12.64 -15.04
CA GLN A 587 -34.34 -12.40 -14.60
C GLN A 587 -35.21 -13.64 -14.83
N ASN A 588 -35.07 -14.31 -15.97
CA ASN A 588 -35.78 -15.55 -16.26
C ASN A 588 -35.42 -16.67 -15.26
N LEU A 589 -34.12 -16.90 -15.03
CA LEU A 589 -33.64 -17.87 -14.05
C LEU A 589 -34.07 -17.52 -12.62
N SER A 590 -34.04 -16.24 -12.26
CA SER A 590 -34.51 -15.75 -10.96
C SER A 590 -36.01 -16.00 -10.78
N LEU A 591 -36.80 -15.80 -11.83
CA LEU A 591 -38.22 -16.12 -11.83
C LEU A 591 -38.47 -17.62 -11.72
N GLU A 592 -37.75 -18.45 -12.48
CA GLU A 592 -37.83 -19.92 -12.37
C GLU A 592 -37.45 -20.41 -10.98
N TRP A 593 -36.38 -19.84 -10.40
CA TRP A 593 -35.97 -20.14 -9.03
C TRP A 593 -37.04 -19.74 -8.01
N SER A 594 -37.71 -18.59 -8.19
CA SER A 594 -38.78 -18.13 -7.30
C SER A 594 -40.04 -19.02 -7.31
N LEU A 595 -40.24 -19.81 -8.37
CA LEU A 595 -41.34 -20.76 -8.47
C LEU A 595 -41.08 -22.05 -7.68
N LEU A 596 -39.83 -22.33 -7.32
CA LEU A 596 -39.47 -23.47 -6.50
C LEU A 596 -39.74 -23.18 -5.01
N PRO A 597 -40.09 -24.20 -4.20
CA PRO A 597 -40.27 -24.04 -2.76
C PRO A 597 -39.04 -23.45 -2.07
N ALA A 598 -39.22 -22.86 -0.88
CA ALA A 598 -38.12 -22.30 -0.11
C ALA A 598 -37.05 -23.37 0.24
N ASP A 599 -35.77 -22.97 0.35
CA ASP A 599 -34.68 -23.92 0.62
C ASP A 599 -34.84 -24.67 1.93
N THR A 600 -35.38 -24.00 2.94
CA THR A 600 -35.64 -24.62 4.24
C THR A 600 -36.63 -25.77 4.09
N THR A 601 -37.70 -25.56 3.33
CA THR A 601 -38.71 -26.60 3.08
C THR A 601 -38.15 -27.75 2.26
N LEU A 602 -37.43 -27.49 1.17
CA LEU A 602 -36.84 -28.56 0.33
C LEU A 602 -35.75 -29.35 1.06
N ALA A 603 -34.92 -28.69 1.87
CA ALA A 603 -33.88 -29.35 2.65
C ALA A 603 -34.46 -30.17 3.81
N GLU A 604 -35.53 -29.67 4.44
CA GLU A 604 -36.29 -30.42 5.45
C GLU A 604 -36.99 -31.63 4.81
N ASP A 605 -37.67 -31.45 3.68
CA ASP A 605 -38.31 -32.54 2.92
C ASP A 605 -37.27 -33.60 2.53
N PHE A 606 -36.13 -33.18 1.98
CA PHE A 606 -35.04 -34.11 1.65
C PHE A 606 -34.52 -34.87 2.87
N ARG A 607 -34.32 -34.20 4.01
CA ARG A 607 -33.87 -34.85 5.26
C ARG A 607 -34.92 -35.82 5.79
N ASN A 608 -36.19 -35.42 5.79
CA ASN A 608 -37.30 -36.24 6.24
C ASN A 608 -37.41 -37.51 5.37
N ASP A 609 -37.43 -37.34 4.04
CA ASP A 609 -37.46 -38.46 3.09
C ASP A 609 -36.24 -39.37 3.22
N GLN A 610 -35.05 -38.79 3.46
CA GLN A 610 -33.83 -39.58 3.71
C GLN A 610 -33.96 -40.40 5.00
N THR A 611 -34.48 -39.81 6.08
CA THR A 611 -34.69 -40.54 7.35
C THR A 611 -35.76 -41.62 7.22
N ASP A 612 -36.83 -41.35 6.47
CA ASP A 612 -37.91 -42.31 6.21
C ASP A 612 -37.44 -43.48 5.34
N TYR A 613 -36.62 -43.20 4.32
CA TYR A 613 -35.96 -44.24 3.54
C TYR A 613 -35.02 -45.09 4.40
N GLN A 614 -34.17 -44.49 5.23
CA GLN A 614 -33.29 -45.23 6.13
C GLN A 614 -34.07 -46.08 7.14
N LYS A 615 -35.18 -45.57 7.67
CA LYS A 615 -36.07 -46.31 8.57
C LYS A 615 -36.72 -47.49 7.83
N ALA A 616 -37.24 -47.28 6.62
CA ALA A 616 -37.83 -48.35 5.82
C ALA A 616 -36.82 -49.45 5.46
N VAL A 617 -35.56 -49.11 5.18
CA VAL A 617 -34.48 -50.08 4.95
C VAL A 617 -34.17 -50.90 6.21
N ARG A 618 -34.17 -50.28 7.40
CA ARG A 618 -33.99 -51.00 8.68
C ARG A 618 -35.18 -51.92 8.98
N ASP A 619 -36.40 -51.43 8.77
CA ASP A 619 -37.64 -52.19 8.97
C ASP A 619 -37.70 -53.39 8.03
N GLU A 620 -37.34 -53.22 6.75
CA GLU A 620 -37.25 -54.34 5.78
C GLU A 620 -36.18 -55.34 6.21
N LYS A 621 -35.00 -54.88 6.63
CA LYS A 621 -33.92 -55.78 7.08
C LYS A 621 -34.31 -56.57 8.32
N ALA A 622 -35.00 -55.94 9.28
CA ALA A 622 -35.52 -56.62 10.47
C ALA A 622 -36.62 -57.63 10.10
N ALA A 623 -37.55 -57.25 9.21
CA ALA A 623 -38.58 -58.16 8.73
C ALA A 623 -38.00 -59.33 7.91
N ALA A 624 -36.94 -59.09 7.13
CA ALA A 624 -36.22 -60.11 6.39
C ALA A 624 -35.49 -61.09 7.33
N ALA A 625 -34.89 -60.60 8.42
CA ALA A 625 -34.27 -61.45 9.44
C ALA A 625 -35.30 -62.35 10.14
N ASN A 626 -36.45 -61.79 10.55
CA ASN A 626 -37.54 -62.55 11.16
C ASN A 626 -38.15 -63.56 10.17
N LEU A 627 -38.29 -63.17 8.89
CA LEU A 627 -38.74 -64.07 7.83
C LEU A 627 -37.74 -65.20 7.62
N SER A 628 -36.44 -64.91 7.60
CA SER A 628 -35.38 -65.92 7.50
C SER A 628 -35.44 -66.91 8.66
N GLU A 629 -35.57 -66.43 9.89
CA GLU A 629 -35.65 -67.27 11.09
C GLU A 629 -36.88 -68.18 11.06
N THR A 630 -38.06 -67.62 10.79
CA THR A 630 -39.31 -68.41 10.67
C THR A 630 -39.32 -69.34 9.46
N THR A 631 -38.63 -69.00 8.37
CA THR A 631 -38.45 -69.89 7.21
C THR A 631 -37.59 -71.09 7.61
N SER A 632 -36.49 -70.86 8.33
CA SER A 632 -35.65 -71.94 8.86
C SER A 632 -36.41 -72.83 9.86
N GLU A 633 -37.22 -72.27 10.76
CA GLU A 633 -38.07 -73.05 11.67
C GLU A 633 -39.14 -73.87 10.93
N LEU A 634 -39.75 -73.28 9.90
CA LEU A 634 -40.75 -73.94 9.07
C LEU A 634 -40.18 -75.18 8.38
N PHE A 635 -38.97 -75.09 7.84
CA PHE A 635 -38.31 -76.23 7.20
C PHE A 635 -37.70 -77.23 8.18
N ARG A 636 -37.26 -76.79 9.37
CA ARG A 636 -36.85 -77.70 10.45
C ARG A 636 -37.99 -78.56 11.01
N THR A 637 -39.21 -78.05 10.96
CA THR A 637 -40.42 -78.76 11.42
C THR A 637 -41.16 -79.49 10.30
N ALA A 638 -40.76 -79.29 9.05
CA ALA A 638 -41.37 -79.92 7.89
C ALA A 638 -40.99 -81.41 7.82
N THR A 639 -41.98 -82.27 7.59
CA THR A 639 -41.75 -83.70 7.40
C THR A 639 -41.68 -83.99 5.91
N ILE A 640 -40.53 -84.49 5.43
CA ILE A 640 -40.37 -84.89 4.03
C ILE A 640 -40.79 -86.35 3.90
N LEU A 641 -41.85 -86.60 3.13
CA LEU A 641 -42.34 -87.93 2.77
C LEU A 641 -41.71 -88.33 1.43
N SER A 642 -40.84 -89.33 1.44
CA SER A 642 -40.28 -89.94 0.23
C SER A 642 -40.54 -91.45 0.24
N PRO A 643 -41.01 -92.05 -0.86
CA PRO A 643 -41.35 -93.48 -0.90
C PRO A 643 -40.14 -94.43 -0.88
N GLY A 644 -38.90 -93.92 -0.91
CA GLY A 644 -37.66 -94.71 -0.75
C GLY A 644 -36.95 -94.41 0.56
N ASN A 645 -36.49 -95.45 1.25
CA ASN A 645 -35.81 -95.42 2.56
C ASN A 645 -34.41 -94.75 2.50
N ARG A 646 -34.34 -93.50 2.02
CA ARG A 646 -33.14 -92.66 2.02
C ARG A 646 -32.98 -92.07 3.42
N THR A 647 -31.78 -92.23 3.97
CA THR A 647 -31.42 -91.79 5.32
C THR A 647 -31.55 -90.27 5.47
N SER A 648 -31.97 -89.82 6.66
CA SER A 648 -32.19 -88.40 7.02
C SER A 648 -30.99 -87.48 6.75
N ALA A 649 -29.77 -88.03 6.68
CA ALA A 649 -28.54 -87.25 6.46
C ALA A 649 -28.43 -86.58 5.07
N VAL A 650 -29.05 -87.15 4.03
CA VAL A 650 -29.05 -86.53 2.67
C VAL A 650 -30.11 -85.43 2.56
N GLN A 651 -31.12 -85.44 3.44
CA GLN A 651 -32.19 -84.44 3.49
C GLN A 651 -31.74 -83.12 4.14
N ASP A 652 -31.00 -83.20 5.24
CA ASP A 652 -30.48 -82.01 5.92
C ASP A 652 -29.52 -81.23 5.02
N GLN A 653 -28.70 -81.93 4.22
CA GLN A 653 -27.76 -81.32 3.29
C GLN A 653 -28.46 -80.54 2.14
N TRP A 654 -29.60 -81.04 1.64
CA TRP A 654 -30.36 -80.36 0.58
C TRP A 654 -31.00 -79.05 1.06
N LEU A 655 -31.49 -79.03 2.31
CA LEU A 655 -32.05 -77.82 2.93
C LEU A 655 -30.97 -76.79 3.28
N ASP A 656 -29.79 -77.25 3.70
CA ASP A 656 -28.64 -76.40 4.01
C ASP A 656 -28.01 -75.77 2.75
N ASP A 657 -28.14 -76.41 1.59
CA ASP A 657 -27.63 -75.90 0.31
C ASP A 657 -28.54 -74.84 -0.35
N MET A 658 -29.80 -74.69 0.09
CA MET A 658 -30.74 -73.72 -0.48
C MET A 658 -30.57 -72.32 0.13
N SER A 659 -30.61 -71.28 -0.71
CA SER A 659 -30.60 -69.90 -0.21
C SER A 659 -31.92 -69.56 0.50
N THR A 660 -31.86 -68.66 1.47
CA THR A 660 -33.04 -68.15 2.20
C THR A 660 -34.12 -67.58 1.28
N SER A 661 -33.74 -67.04 0.13
CA SER A 661 -34.68 -66.54 -0.88
C SER A 661 -35.43 -67.67 -1.61
N GLU A 662 -34.75 -68.78 -1.88
CA GLU A 662 -35.33 -69.96 -2.52
C GLU A 662 -36.22 -70.73 -1.54
N LEU A 663 -35.82 -70.83 -0.28
CA LEU A 663 -36.63 -71.39 0.80
C LEU A 663 -37.91 -70.59 1.01
N ALA A 664 -37.83 -69.26 1.04
CA ALA A 664 -39.01 -68.40 1.15
C ALA A 664 -39.94 -68.51 -0.08
N ALA A 665 -39.39 -68.64 -1.29
CA ALA A 665 -40.16 -68.87 -2.50
C ALA A 665 -40.86 -70.25 -2.49
N LEU A 666 -40.19 -71.28 -1.96
CA LEU A 666 -40.75 -72.62 -1.78
C LEU A 666 -41.88 -72.60 -0.74
N ALA A 667 -41.67 -71.94 0.41
CA ALA A 667 -42.69 -71.76 1.44
C ALA A 667 -43.93 -71.01 0.91
N LEU A 668 -43.75 -70.03 0.02
CA LEU A 668 -44.87 -69.35 -0.64
C LEU A 668 -45.67 -70.29 -1.55
N LYS A 669 -44.99 -71.21 -2.27
CA LYS A 669 -45.65 -72.23 -3.11
C LYS A 669 -46.42 -73.24 -2.24
N ILE A 670 -45.85 -73.67 -1.12
CA ILE A 670 -46.52 -74.54 -0.13
C ILE A 670 -47.74 -73.81 0.48
N TYR A 671 -47.63 -72.52 0.78
CA TYR A 671 -48.74 -71.70 1.26
C TYR A 671 -49.86 -71.51 0.24
N LYS A 672 -49.60 -71.73 -1.05
CA LYS A 672 -50.60 -71.64 -2.12
C LYS A 672 -51.20 -72.99 -2.53
N SER A 673 -50.65 -74.12 -2.06
CA SER A 673 -51.15 -75.46 -2.42
C SER A 673 -52.43 -75.83 -1.67
N GLU A 674 -53.18 -76.81 -2.17
CA GLU A 674 -54.46 -77.24 -1.59
C GLU A 674 -54.30 -77.77 -0.14
N MET A 675 -55.32 -77.56 0.70
CA MET A 675 -55.34 -78.09 2.07
C MET A 675 -55.56 -79.60 2.08
N GLY A 676 -54.73 -80.35 2.80
CA GLY A 676 -55.00 -81.75 3.13
C GLY A 676 -55.98 -81.87 4.32
N SER A 677 -56.49 -83.08 4.57
CA SER A 677 -57.47 -83.34 5.66
C SER A 677 -56.90 -83.27 7.08
N ASP A 678 -55.58 -83.20 7.26
CA ASP A 678 -54.88 -83.37 8.55
C ASP A 678 -54.19 -82.08 9.05
N ASP A 679 -54.86 -80.91 9.01
CA ASP A 679 -54.30 -79.63 9.50
C ASP A 679 -52.85 -79.34 9.04
N SER A 680 -52.56 -79.75 7.81
CA SER A 680 -51.23 -79.68 7.20
C SER A 680 -51.37 -79.49 5.70
N ARG A 681 -50.36 -78.84 5.10
CA ARG A 681 -50.28 -78.71 3.65
C ARG A 681 -49.14 -79.57 3.14
N THR A 682 -49.43 -80.26 2.05
CA THR A 682 -48.46 -81.09 1.36
C THR A 682 -48.16 -80.47 0.00
N TYR A 683 -46.88 -80.35 -0.32
CA TYR A 683 -46.44 -79.88 -1.64
C TYR A 683 -45.45 -80.88 -2.22
N THR A 684 -45.66 -81.26 -3.48
CA THR A 684 -44.74 -82.16 -4.19
C THR A 684 -43.59 -81.31 -4.73
N ILE A 685 -42.37 -81.53 -4.21
CA ILE A 685 -41.16 -80.79 -4.65
C ILE A 685 -40.74 -81.28 -6.04
N ASP A 686 -40.79 -82.59 -6.23
CA ASP A 686 -40.34 -83.27 -7.43
C ASP A 686 -41.34 -84.38 -7.79
N HIS A 687 -41.97 -84.22 -8.95
CA HIS A 687 -42.97 -85.15 -9.47
C HIS A 687 -42.37 -86.47 -9.94
N ALA A 688 -41.06 -86.52 -10.24
CA ALA A 688 -40.41 -87.76 -10.69
C ALA A 688 -40.08 -88.72 -9.53
N THR A 689 -39.86 -88.18 -8.33
CA THR A 689 -39.51 -88.94 -7.12
C THR A 689 -40.64 -89.04 -6.10
N GLU A 690 -41.80 -88.44 -6.40
CA GLU A 690 -42.94 -88.28 -5.48
C GLU A 690 -42.55 -87.70 -4.11
N THR A 691 -41.48 -86.90 -4.06
CA THR A 691 -41.00 -86.34 -2.80
C THR A 691 -41.93 -85.21 -2.38
N GLN A 692 -42.60 -85.39 -1.25
CA GLN A 692 -43.59 -84.46 -0.71
C GLN A 692 -43.08 -83.82 0.58
N ILE A 693 -43.27 -82.51 0.74
CA ILE A 693 -43.07 -81.82 2.02
C ILE A 693 -44.42 -81.62 2.67
N LYS A 694 -44.59 -82.17 3.88
CA LYS A 694 -45.74 -81.91 4.75
C LYS A 694 -45.35 -80.89 5.82
N VAL A 695 -46.03 -79.75 5.84
CA VAL A 695 -45.78 -78.66 6.81
C VAL A 695 -47.02 -78.45 7.67
N SER A 696 -46.82 -78.22 8.97
CA SER A 696 -47.91 -77.96 9.92
C SER A 696 -48.57 -76.60 9.67
N LEU A 697 -49.90 -76.54 9.76
CA LEU A 697 -50.67 -75.32 9.50
C LEU A 697 -50.30 -74.15 10.46
N PRO A 698 -50.07 -74.35 11.78
CA PRO A 698 -49.67 -73.27 12.69
C PRO A 698 -48.33 -72.63 12.31
N THR A 699 -47.31 -73.43 11.95
CA THR A 699 -46.00 -72.89 11.53
C THR A 699 -46.12 -72.12 10.23
N LEU A 700 -46.93 -72.64 9.30
CA LEU A 700 -47.19 -72.02 7.99
C LEU A 700 -47.95 -70.69 8.12
N GLN A 701 -48.89 -70.58 9.07
CA GLN A 701 -49.59 -69.33 9.39
C GLN A 701 -48.67 -68.29 10.03
N ASN A 702 -47.79 -68.71 10.96
CA ASN A 702 -46.78 -67.83 11.54
C ASN A 702 -45.86 -67.28 10.44
N TRP A 703 -45.34 -68.14 9.57
CA TRP A 703 -44.53 -67.74 8.42
C TRP A 703 -45.27 -66.77 7.49
N ALA A 704 -46.53 -67.05 7.14
CA ALA A 704 -47.32 -66.18 6.27
C ALA A 704 -47.54 -64.77 6.88
N SER A 705 -47.68 -64.69 8.20
CA SER A 705 -47.76 -63.40 8.92
C SER A 705 -46.45 -62.61 8.81
N GLN A 706 -45.30 -63.28 8.94
CA GLN A 706 -43.98 -62.66 8.78
C GLN A 706 -43.71 -62.26 7.32
N TYR A 707 -44.12 -63.09 6.35
CA TYR A 707 -44.02 -62.77 4.93
C TYR A 707 -44.86 -61.54 4.56
N THR A 708 -46.06 -61.42 5.13
CA THR A 708 -46.91 -60.23 4.95
C THR A 708 -46.24 -58.99 5.54
N SER A 709 -45.62 -59.11 6.73
CA SER A 709 -44.83 -58.03 7.35
C SER A 709 -43.66 -57.60 6.47
N TYR A 710 -42.89 -58.57 5.95
CA TYR A 710 -41.79 -58.33 5.02
C TYR A 710 -42.23 -57.64 3.73
N SER A 711 -43.28 -58.14 3.07
CA SER A 711 -43.79 -57.54 1.82
C SER A 711 -44.27 -56.10 2.01
N LYS A 712 -44.92 -55.79 3.14
CA LYS A 712 -45.32 -54.42 3.50
C LYS A 712 -44.10 -53.52 3.74
N ALA A 713 -43.08 -54.03 4.43
CA ALA A 713 -41.83 -53.30 4.66
C ALA A 713 -41.07 -53.04 3.34
N ALA A 714 -40.98 -54.02 2.46
CA ALA A 714 -40.38 -53.90 1.13
C ALA A 714 -41.15 -52.91 0.24
N GLY A 715 -42.49 -52.96 0.25
CA GLY A 715 -43.33 -51.98 -0.46
C GLY A 715 -43.13 -50.56 0.05
N ARG A 716 -43.06 -50.37 1.39
CA ARG A 716 -42.76 -49.07 2.01
C ARG A 716 -41.39 -48.55 1.61
N ARG A 717 -40.35 -49.41 1.57
CA ARG A 717 -39.01 -49.01 1.09
C ARG A 717 -39.05 -48.49 -0.33
N LYS A 718 -39.76 -49.15 -1.24
CA LYS A 718 -39.85 -48.70 -2.64
C LYS A 718 -40.50 -47.32 -2.73
N GLN A 719 -41.60 -47.10 -2.01
CA GLN A 719 -42.28 -45.81 -1.97
C GLN A 719 -41.42 -44.70 -1.37
N THR A 720 -40.72 -44.95 -0.25
CA THR A 720 -39.83 -43.95 0.36
C THR A 720 -38.57 -43.71 -0.47
N GLN A 721 -38.12 -44.69 -1.25
CA GLN A 721 -37.02 -44.52 -2.20
C GLN A 721 -37.40 -43.56 -3.35
N GLU A 722 -38.60 -43.71 -3.92
CA GLU A 722 -39.11 -42.82 -4.99
C GLU A 722 -39.31 -41.39 -4.46
N GLY A 723 -39.84 -41.23 -3.25
CA GLY A 723 -39.94 -39.93 -2.57
C GLY A 723 -38.57 -39.27 -2.36
N TRP A 724 -37.61 -40.02 -1.81
CA TRP A 724 -36.24 -39.55 -1.60
C TRP A 724 -35.53 -39.16 -2.91
N GLN A 725 -35.70 -39.95 -3.98
CA GLN A 725 -35.16 -39.62 -5.31
C GLN A 725 -35.77 -38.33 -5.87
N THR A 726 -37.10 -38.16 -5.75
CA THR A 726 -37.80 -36.96 -6.21
C THR A 726 -37.34 -35.71 -5.48
N SER A 727 -37.23 -35.77 -4.14
CA SER A 727 -36.74 -34.65 -3.33
C SER A 727 -35.26 -34.35 -3.61
N ARG A 728 -34.45 -35.38 -3.90
CA ARG A 728 -33.06 -35.21 -4.35
C ARG A 728 -32.98 -34.49 -5.71
N GLU A 729 -33.82 -34.85 -6.67
CA GLU A 729 -33.87 -34.22 -8.00
C GLU A 729 -34.34 -32.77 -7.93
N LYS A 730 -35.34 -32.46 -7.10
CA LYS A 730 -35.79 -31.08 -6.85
C LYS A 730 -34.68 -30.22 -6.25
N LEU A 731 -34.01 -30.73 -5.21
CA LEU A 731 -32.87 -30.05 -4.58
C LEU A 731 -31.72 -29.83 -5.57
N ARG A 732 -31.42 -30.83 -6.41
CA ARG A 732 -30.39 -30.74 -7.46
C ARG A 732 -30.76 -29.70 -8.52
N SER A 733 -32.00 -29.70 -8.99
CA SER A 733 -32.49 -28.75 -10.00
C SER A 733 -32.45 -27.32 -9.48
N LYS A 734 -32.85 -27.09 -8.22
CA LYS A 734 -32.75 -25.78 -7.58
C LYS A 734 -31.31 -25.28 -7.47
N ARG A 735 -30.38 -26.16 -7.05
CA ARG A 735 -28.95 -25.83 -6.97
C ARG A 735 -28.34 -25.53 -8.34
N LEU A 736 -28.73 -26.28 -9.38
CA LEU A 736 -28.30 -25.99 -10.75
C LEU A 736 -28.79 -24.62 -11.23
N LEU A 737 -30.05 -24.27 -10.94
CA LEU A 737 -30.58 -22.94 -11.25
C LEU A 737 -29.81 -21.85 -10.50
N GLU A 738 -29.49 -22.04 -9.22
CA GLU A 738 -28.64 -21.09 -8.47
C GLU A 738 -27.26 -20.95 -9.09
N GLN A 739 -26.63 -22.04 -9.51
CA GLN A 739 -25.34 -21.99 -10.18
C GLN A 739 -25.43 -21.21 -11.50
N PHE A 740 -26.46 -21.46 -12.32
CA PHE A 740 -26.66 -20.71 -13.56
C PHE A 740 -26.98 -19.23 -13.30
N MET A 741 -27.74 -18.91 -12.25
CA MET A 741 -27.97 -17.53 -11.84
C MET A 741 -26.66 -16.83 -11.45
N ASP A 742 -25.80 -17.51 -10.69
CA ASP A 742 -24.50 -16.97 -10.28
C ASP A 742 -23.57 -16.77 -11.49
N GLU A 743 -23.56 -17.73 -12.44
CA GLU A 743 -22.82 -17.63 -13.70
C GLU A 743 -23.32 -16.48 -14.60
N GLN A 744 -24.64 -16.28 -14.69
CA GLN A 744 -25.22 -15.17 -15.45
C GLN A 744 -25.00 -13.82 -14.77
N GLU A 745 -25.09 -13.78 -13.44
CA GLU A 745 -24.75 -12.58 -12.69
C GLU A 745 -23.27 -12.21 -12.91
N GLU A 746 -22.37 -13.19 -12.88
CA GLU A 746 -20.94 -13.00 -13.17
C GLU A 746 -20.71 -12.46 -14.58
N LYS A 747 -21.30 -13.08 -15.61
CA LYS A 747 -21.23 -12.59 -16.99
C LYS A 747 -21.74 -11.15 -17.09
N SER A 748 -22.85 -10.81 -16.43
CA SER A 748 -23.39 -9.45 -16.44
C SER A 748 -22.39 -8.42 -15.86
N VAL A 749 -21.64 -8.80 -14.83
CA VAL A 749 -20.61 -7.94 -14.22
C VAL A 749 -19.40 -7.78 -15.15
N GLU A 750 -18.90 -8.86 -15.73
CA GLU A 750 -17.79 -8.83 -16.68
C GLU A 750 -18.13 -8.00 -17.94
N LEU A 751 -19.37 -8.12 -18.44
CA LEU A 751 -19.85 -7.35 -19.57
C LEU A 751 -19.99 -5.85 -19.23
N MET A 752 -20.41 -5.50 -18.01
CA MET A 752 -20.38 -4.10 -17.55
C MET A 752 -18.96 -3.52 -17.55
N GLU A 753 -17.96 -4.30 -17.15
CA GLU A 753 -16.55 -3.88 -17.23
C GLU A 753 -16.09 -3.69 -18.67
N ALA A 754 -16.48 -4.60 -19.59
CA ALA A 754 -16.19 -4.47 -21.01
C ALA A 754 -16.82 -3.21 -21.61
N ILE A 755 -18.09 -2.91 -21.31
CA ILE A 755 -18.78 -1.69 -21.72
C ILE A 755 -18.02 -0.46 -21.24
N ARG A 756 -17.60 -0.45 -19.98
CA ARG A 756 -16.84 0.65 -19.39
C ARG A 756 -15.48 0.86 -20.07
N HIS A 757 -14.78 -0.23 -20.39
CA HIS A 757 -13.52 -0.18 -21.12
C HIS A 757 -13.71 0.39 -22.54
N HIS A 758 -14.73 -0.07 -23.26
CA HIS A 758 -15.02 0.44 -24.61
C HIS A 758 -15.50 1.90 -24.58
N ALA A 759 -16.37 2.28 -23.63
CA ALA A 759 -16.77 3.66 -23.42
C ALA A 759 -15.56 4.56 -23.10
N SER A 760 -14.62 4.11 -22.27
CA SER A 760 -13.35 4.81 -22.00
C SER A 760 -12.59 5.15 -23.27
N ASN A 761 -12.52 4.20 -24.21
CA ASN A 761 -11.77 4.38 -25.44
C ASN A 761 -12.40 5.46 -26.33
N VAL A 762 -13.74 5.49 -26.40
CA VAL A 762 -14.45 6.55 -27.11
C VAL A 762 -14.32 7.90 -26.38
N ASP A 763 -14.49 7.93 -25.05
CA ASP A 763 -14.31 9.14 -24.23
C ASP A 763 -12.90 9.72 -24.38
N ASN A 764 -11.87 8.88 -24.38
CA ASN A 764 -10.48 9.29 -24.62
C ASN A 764 -10.28 9.85 -26.02
N TYR A 765 -10.94 9.29 -27.03
CA TYR A 765 -10.91 9.82 -28.39
C TYR A 765 -11.55 11.22 -28.45
N LEU A 766 -12.74 11.38 -27.87
CA LEU A 766 -13.45 12.66 -27.81
C LEU A 766 -12.66 13.70 -27.01
N LYS A 767 -12.01 13.30 -25.91
CA LYS A 767 -11.12 14.16 -25.14
C LYS A 767 -9.95 14.67 -25.96
N ARG A 768 -9.28 13.80 -26.73
CA ARG A 768 -8.17 14.22 -27.62
C ARG A 768 -8.64 15.19 -28.70
N LEU A 769 -9.81 14.95 -29.28
CA LEU A 769 -10.43 15.86 -30.24
C LEU A 769 -10.73 17.22 -29.59
N ALA A 770 -11.34 17.22 -28.40
CA ALA A 770 -11.65 18.43 -27.68
C ALA A 770 -10.39 19.23 -27.27
N ILE A 771 -9.27 18.55 -26.95
CA ILE A 771 -7.97 19.17 -26.71
C ILE A 771 -7.42 19.80 -28.00
N ALA A 772 -7.52 19.12 -29.15
CA ALA A 772 -7.08 19.70 -30.42
C ALA A 772 -7.85 20.98 -30.78
N VAL A 773 -9.17 21.00 -30.52
CA VAL A 773 -10.01 22.19 -30.68
C VAL A 773 -9.64 23.27 -29.67
N GLU A 774 -9.36 22.90 -28.42
CA GLU A 774 -8.91 23.82 -27.37
C GLU A 774 -7.60 24.52 -27.76
N ASP A 775 -6.62 23.75 -28.25
CA ASP A 775 -5.31 24.26 -28.65
C ASP A 775 -5.44 25.23 -29.85
N ASP A 776 -6.30 24.91 -30.82
CA ASP A 776 -6.60 25.83 -31.93
C ASP A 776 -7.30 27.11 -31.44
N VAL A 777 -8.29 26.99 -30.56
CA VAL A 777 -8.99 28.15 -29.95
C VAL A 777 -8.01 29.03 -29.17
N ALA A 778 -7.12 28.42 -28.38
CA ALA A 778 -6.14 29.14 -27.60
C ALA A 778 -5.13 29.87 -28.50
N ALA A 779 -4.62 29.20 -29.53
CA ALA A 779 -3.65 29.76 -30.47
C ALA A 779 -4.25 30.88 -31.33
N GLN A 780 -5.51 30.75 -31.75
CA GLN A 780 -6.15 31.69 -32.67
C GLN A 780 -6.85 32.86 -31.98
N PHE A 781 -7.39 32.64 -30.77
CA PHE A 781 -8.25 33.64 -30.12
C PHE A 781 -7.65 34.18 -28.82
N TYR A 782 -7.18 33.31 -27.91
CA TYR A 782 -6.73 33.76 -26.58
C TYR A 782 -5.35 34.41 -26.61
N GLU A 783 -4.35 33.71 -27.16
CA GLU A 783 -2.97 34.19 -27.18
C GLU A 783 -2.84 35.52 -27.97
N PRO A 784 -3.47 35.68 -29.15
CA PRO A 784 -3.47 36.97 -29.85
C PRO A 784 -4.17 38.08 -29.07
N ALA A 785 -5.26 37.79 -28.34
CA ALA A 785 -5.91 38.77 -27.49
C ALA A 785 -4.99 39.24 -26.35
N PHE A 786 -4.29 38.32 -25.68
CA PHE A 786 -3.32 38.68 -24.65
C PHE A 786 -2.13 39.47 -25.22
N GLN A 787 -1.66 39.14 -26.43
CA GLN A 787 -0.63 39.91 -27.11
C GLN A 787 -1.09 41.33 -27.47
N ARG A 788 -2.34 41.49 -27.95
CA ARG A 788 -2.93 42.80 -28.23
C ARG A 788 -3.10 43.63 -26.96
N ILE A 789 -3.60 43.02 -25.89
CA ILE A 789 -3.67 43.63 -24.55
C ILE A 789 -2.29 44.15 -24.13
N ARG A 790 -1.24 43.31 -24.26
CA ARG A 790 0.13 43.69 -23.90
C ARG A 790 0.70 44.82 -24.74
N ARG A 791 0.38 44.89 -26.04
CA ARG A 791 0.79 46.00 -26.92
C ARG A 791 0.08 47.29 -26.50
N VAL A 792 -1.24 47.22 -26.34
CA VAL A 792 -2.07 48.36 -25.94
C VAL A 792 -1.61 48.96 -24.61
N SER A 793 -1.26 48.13 -23.61
CA SER A 793 -0.78 48.65 -22.33
C SER A 793 0.49 49.51 -22.52
N ARG A 794 1.41 49.11 -23.40
CA ARG A 794 2.65 49.85 -23.68
C ARG A 794 2.40 51.22 -24.32
N ASP A 795 1.33 51.36 -25.10
CA ASP A 795 1.02 52.62 -25.81
C ASP A 795 0.53 53.73 -24.86
N TYR A 796 0.08 53.38 -23.65
CA TYR A 796 -0.52 54.30 -22.66
C TYR A 796 0.32 54.50 -21.39
N ASP A 797 1.61 54.14 -21.42
CA ASP A 797 2.51 54.11 -20.25
C ASP A 797 1.97 53.26 -19.08
N VAL A 798 1.24 52.20 -19.44
CA VAL A 798 0.70 51.22 -18.50
C VAL A 798 1.53 49.94 -18.60
N THR A 799 2.14 49.55 -17.49
CA THR A 799 2.90 48.30 -17.42
C THR A 799 1.96 47.12 -17.19
N LEU A 800 1.84 46.24 -18.18
CA LEU A 800 1.21 44.94 -17.97
C LEU A 800 2.17 44.04 -17.20
N GLY A 801 1.75 43.57 -16.03
CA GLY A 801 2.45 42.56 -15.24
C GLY A 801 2.46 41.18 -15.92
N GLN A 802 2.91 40.18 -15.19
CA GLN A 802 2.85 38.80 -15.65
C GLN A 802 1.39 38.32 -15.72
N ILE A 803 1.04 37.61 -16.79
CA ILE A 803 -0.21 36.86 -16.88
C ILE A 803 0.07 35.48 -16.30
N GLU A 804 -0.52 35.14 -15.16
CA GLU A 804 -0.41 33.80 -14.59
C GLU A 804 -1.61 32.97 -15.06
N THR A 805 -1.34 31.79 -15.59
CA THR A 805 -2.38 30.85 -16.02
C THR A 805 -2.28 29.60 -15.16
N THR A 806 -3.38 29.25 -14.50
CA THR A 806 -3.50 28.05 -13.68
C THR A 806 -4.65 27.20 -14.19
N THR A 807 -4.38 25.96 -14.59
CA THR A 807 -5.41 25.07 -15.13
C THR A 807 -5.61 23.88 -14.20
N ILE A 808 -6.87 23.55 -13.92
CA ILE A 808 -7.26 22.35 -13.18
C ILE A 808 -8.13 21.49 -14.08
N LEU A 809 -7.87 20.19 -14.10
CA LEU A 809 -8.78 19.19 -14.63
C LEU A 809 -9.50 18.50 -13.47
N THR A 810 -10.83 18.48 -13.48
CA THR A 810 -11.65 17.86 -12.43
C THR A 810 -12.87 17.16 -13.06
N ASN A 811 -13.50 16.26 -12.31
CA ASN A 811 -14.70 15.57 -12.76
C ASN A 811 -15.96 16.41 -12.45
N ASN A 812 -17.06 16.12 -13.13
CA ASN A 812 -18.36 16.74 -12.84
C ASN A 812 -18.75 16.49 -11.36
N ARG A 813 -19.11 17.56 -10.67
CA ARG A 813 -19.50 17.62 -9.24
C ARG A 813 -18.40 17.25 -8.24
N THR A 814 -17.13 17.18 -8.65
CA THR A 814 -16.02 16.93 -7.73
C THR A 814 -15.30 18.20 -7.35
N LEU A 815 -15.02 18.35 -6.05
CA LEU A 815 -14.24 19.46 -5.52
C LEU A 815 -12.80 19.39 -6.04
N ALA A 816 -12.32 20.48 -6.61
CA ALA A 816 -10.91 20.65 -6.91
C ALA A 816 -10.36 21.91 -6.26
N ARG A 817 -9.14 21.81 -5.72
CA ARG A 817 -8.51 22.87 -4.96
C ARG A 817 -7.04 22.99 -5.29
N VAL A 818 -6.57 24.21 -5.51
CA VAL A 818 -5.16 24.59 -5.61
C VAL A 818 -4.77 25.35 -4.35
N LEU A 819 -3.68 24.93 -3.72
CA LEU A 819 -3.12 25.56 -2.54
C LEU A 819 -2.12 26.67 -2.92
N PRO A 820 -2.10 27.80 -2.20
CA PRO A 820 -1.09 28.83 -2.38
C PRO A 820 0.28 28.32 -1.92
N GLY A 821 1.31 28.34 -2.80
CA GLY A 821 2.61 27.71 -2.48
C GLY A 821 3.86 28.30 -3.14
N ALA A 822 3.88 29.58 -3.54
CA ALA A 822 5.06 30.20 -4.16
C ALA A 822 5.75 31.24 -3.24
N SER A 823 7.09 31.24 -3.22
CA SER A 823 7.92 32.25 -2.54
C SER A 823 8.97 32.80 -3.50
N PHE A 824 9.14 34.12 -3.56
CA PHE A 824 10.13 34.80 -4.40
C PHE A 824 10.97 35.77 -3.57
N GLU A 825 12.27 35.85 -3.87
CA GLU A 825 13.24 36.72 -3.18
C GLU A 825 13.78 37.75 -4.19
N PHE A 826 13.71 39.04 -3.84
CA PHE A 826 14.14 40.14 -4.71
C PHE A 826 15.17 41.01 -4.01
N ASN A 827 16.29 41.26 -4.69
CA ASN A 827 17.30 42.23 -4.28
C ASN A 827 17.06 43.54 -5.03
N LEU A 828 16.77 44.62 -4.32
CA LEU A 828 16.67 45.94 -4.94
C LEU A 828 18.05 46.40 -5.42
N PRO A 829 18.15 47.09 -6.57
CA PRO A 829 19.38 47.76 -6.98
C PRO A 829 19.76 48.85 -5.96
N PRO A 830 21.05 49.07 -5.68
CA PRO A 830 21.50 50.10 -4.74
C PRO A 830 21.04 51.49 -5.21
N ARG A 831 20.51 52.30 -4.29
CA ARG A 831 20.08 53.68 -4.58
C ARG A 831 21.26 54.53 -5.05
N GLN A 832 21.03 55.41 -6.03
CA GLN A 832 22.01 56.44 -6.40
C GLN A 832 21.97 57.59 -5.38
N ILE A 833 23.14 57.92 -4.84
CA ILE A 833 23.38 58.90 -3.79
C ILE A 833 22.97 60.30 -4.27
N LEU A 834 22.01 60.93 -3.59
CA LEU A 834 21.51 62.27 -3.91
C LEU A 834 22.37 63.36 -3.22
N ILE A 835 22.36 64.59 -3.75
CA ILE A 835 23.24 65.72 -3.38
C ILE A 835 23.26 66.04 -1.86
N THR A 836 22.20 65.69 -1.13
CA THR A 836 22.12 65.83 0.33
C THR A 836 23.00 64.83 1.09
N GLU A 837 23.13 63.60 0.58
CA GLU A 837 24.10 62.60 1.08
C GLU A 837 25.52 62.95 0.64
N ALA A 838 25.71 63.59 -0.52
CA ALA A 838 27.01 64.15 -0.91
C ALA A 838 27.47 65.27 0.04
N LEU A 839 26.54 66.10 0.56
CA LEU A 839 26.82 67.10 1.59
C LEU A 839 27.12 66.49 2.96
N GLN A 840 26.44 65.39 3.33
CA GLN A 840 26.74 64.64 4.55
C GLN A 840 28.05 63.87 4.45
N GLY A 841 28.36 63.29 3.27
CA GLY A 841 29.65 62.68 2.95
C GLY A 841 30.78 63.70 2.91
N ALA A 842 30.54 64.92 2.41
CA ALA A 842 31.50 66.02 2.50
C ALA A 842 31.73 66.46 3.97
N LYS A 843 30.68 66.48 4.80
CA LYS A 843 30.80 66.76 6.24
C LYS A 843 31.55 65.66 6.99
N ALA A 844 31.32 64.39 6.63
CA ALA A 844 32.06 63.25 7.17
C ALA A 844 33.53 63.29 6.75
N LEU A 845 33.84 63.62 5.49
CA LEU A 845 35.21 63.83 5.00
C LEU A 845 35.91 65.01 5.68
N VAL A 846 35.20 66.12 5.95
CA VAL A 846 35.76 67.27 6.70
C VAL A 846 36.02 66.90 8.17
N ASN A 847 35.16 66.09 8.78
CA ASN A 847 35.37 65.58 10.13
C ASN A 847 36.50 64.54 10.20
N GLU A 848 36.63 63.66 9.21
CA GLU A 848 37.75 62.72 9.08
C GLU A 848 39.07 63.47 8.81
N TYR A 849 39.07 64.53 7.97
CA TYR A 849 40.24 65.38 7.75
C TYR A 849 40.65 66.16 9.01
N GLY A 850 39.67 66.60 9.81
CA GLY A 850 39.89 67.20 11.13
C GLY A 850 40.47 66.23 12.16
N ASN A 851 40.06 64.96 12.11
CA ASN A 851 40.61 63.91 12.98
C ASN A 851 42.00 63.43 12.51
N LEU A 852 42.27 63.43 11.20
CA LEU A 852 43.58 63.05 10.64
C LEU A 852 44.67 64.09 10.91
N THR A 853 44.30 65.38 10.96
CA THR A 853 45.24 66.49 11.25
C THR A 853 45.60 66.62 12.73
N GLN A 854 44.82 66.02 13.62
CA GLN A 854 45.10 65.96 15.07
C GLN A 854 45.82 64.68 15.50
N ASP A 855 46.15 63.79 14.56
CA ASP A 855 46.80 62.51 14.85
C ASP A 855 48.34 62.68 15.01
N PRO A 856 48.92 62.47 16.22
CA PRO A 856 50.35 62.70 16.47
C PRO A 856 51.27 61.75 15.68
N THR A 857 50.73 60.66 15.13
CA THR A 857 51.43 59.72 14.24
C THR A 857 51.66 60.28 12.82
N PHE A 858 50.78 61.15 12.32
CA PHE A 858 50.94 61.80 11.01
C PHE A 858 51.97 62.94 11.07
N VAL A 859 52.11 63.60 12.23
CA VAL A 859 53.18 64.59 12.49
C VAL A 859 54.55 63.92 12.67
N GLY A 860 54.60 62.68 13.18
CA GLY A 860 55.83 61.88 13.26
C GLY A 860 56.31 61.31 11.93
N ALA A 861 55.39 60.95 11.02
CA ALA A 861 55.71 60.42 9.69
C ALA A 861 56.31 61.47 8.74
N ALA A 862 56.03 62.76 8.95
CA ALA A 862 56.65 63.85 8.18
C ALA A 862 58.13 64.11 8.54
N GLN A 863 58.64 63.59 9.66
CA GLN A 863 60.04 63.74 10.07
C GLN A 863 60.96 62.57 9.68
N LEU A 864 60.41 61.48 9.10
CA LEU A 864 61.16 60.26 8.75
C LEU A 864 61.61 60.18 7.27
N LEU A 865 61.37 61.21 6.46
CA LEU A 865 61.86 61.33 5.07
C LEU A 865 63.26 62.00 5.00
N LYS A 866 64.27 61.39 5.65
CA LYS A 866 65.71 61.59 5.35
C LYS A 866 66.33 60.23 5.02
N PRO A 867 67.15 60.10 3.96
CA PRO A 867 67.49 58.79 3.41
C PRO A 867 68.80 58.21 3.97
N ALA A 868 68.80 56.91 4.27
CA ALA A 868 69.98 56.03 4.23
C ALA A 868 69.55 54.53 4.22
N ALA A 869 70.37 53.70 3.57
CA ALA A 869 70.13 52.34 3.07
C ALA A 869 70.52 51.20 4.08
N PRO A 870 70.72 49.93 3.66
CA PRO A 870 69.74 48.89 3.29
C PRO A 870 69.92 47.56 4.09
N ALA A 871 69.16 46.51 3.70
CA ALA A 871 69.18 45.09 4.12
C ALA A 871 68.21 44.73 5.27
N GLY A 872 67.45 43.62 5.29
CA GLY A 872 67.22 42.50 4.37
C GLY A 872 66.46 41.39 5.13
N ILE A 873 65.70 40.55 4.40
CA ILE A 873 65.50 39.09 4.65
C ILE A 873 64.47 38.62 5.73
N ILE A 874 63.44 37.86 5.26
CA ILE A 874 62.68 36.70 5.84
C ILE A 874 61.89 36.96 7.15
N GLY A 875 60.68 36.47 7.45
CA GLY A 875 59.76 35.46 6.92
C GLY A 875 58.95 34.85 8.09
N SER A 876 57.76 34.32 7.82
CA SER A 876 56.95 33.37 8.63
C SER A 876 56.04 33.84 9.80
N ASN A 877 54.77 33.43 9.65
CA ASN A 877 53.83 32.78 10.58
C ASN A 877 53.29 33.46 11.87
N ALA A 878 51.94 33.57 11.86
CA ALA A 878 50.89 33.72 12.88
C ALA A 878 51.12 33.18 14.33
N PRO A 879 50.13 33.27 15.26
CA PRO A 879 49.15 34.31 15.59
C PRO A 879 49.20 34.69 17.10
N LEU A 880 48.57 35.81 17.54
CA LEU A 880 48.37 36.05 18.98
C LEU A 880 47.02 36.72 19.33
N SER A 881 46.07 35.86 19.69
CA SER A 881 45.19 35.93 20.87
C SER A 881 45.11 37.25 21.67
N THR A 882 43.97 37.93 21.50
CA THR A 882 43.07 38.54 22.51
C THR A 882 43.62 39.07 23.84
N LEU A 883 43.36 40.36 24.09
CA LEU A 883 42.97 40.88 25.41
C LEU A 883 41.74 41.81 25.27
N PRO A 884 40.68 41.62 26.08
CA PRO A 884 39.48 42.46 26.05
C PRO A 884 39.60 43.64 27.02
N GLY A 885 39.25 44.85 26.59
CA GLY A 885 39.08 46.00 27.48
C GLY A 885 39.76 47.32 27.07
N ALA A 886 39.69 47.70 25.80
CA ALA A 886 40.01 49.07 25.36
C ALA A 886 38.89 49.60 24.45
N PRO A 887 38.49 50.89 24.55
CA PRO A 887 37.53 51.47 23.62
C PRO A 887 38.13 51.38 22.20
N GLN A 888 37.46 50.64 21.32
CA GLN A 888 37.88 50.51 19.94
C GLN A 888 37.88 51.89 19.28
N ARG A 889 39.08 52.40 18.99
CA ARG A 889 39.35 53.47 18.03
C ARG A 889 38.72 53.07 16.71
N GLY A 890 37.81 53.89 16.18
CA GLY A 890 37.15 53.65 14.90
C GLY A 890 38.17 53.54 13.78
N GLU A 891 38.09 52.45 13.02
CA GLU A 891 38.85 52.29 11.78
C GLU A 891 38.42 53.39 10.78
N PRO A 892 39.38 54.05 10.11
CA PRO A 892 39.09 55.03 9.07
C PRO A 892 38.32 54.34 7.94
N GLY A 893 37.13 54.85 7.62
CA GLY A 893 36.18 54.23 6.68
C GLY A 893 34.87 53.73 7.30
N SER A 894 34.79 53.54 8.63
CA SER A 894 33.56 53.06 9.28
C SER A 894 32.40 54.07 9.28
N GLU A 895 32.67 55.36 9.16
CA GLU A 895 31.64 56.40 8.98
C GLU A 895 31.12 56.43 7.52
N LEU A 896 31.98 56.12 6.55
CA LEU A 896 31.64 55.99 5.12
C LEU A 896 30.87 54.69 4.83
N GLU A 897 31.18 53.60 5.53
CA GLU A 897 30.49 52.31 5.38
C GLU A 897 29.07 52.37 6.00
N LYS A 898 28.86 53.12 7.09
CA LYS A 898 27.52 53.39 7.65
C LYS A 898 26.61 54.22 6.72
N LEU A 899 27.19 54.91 5.74
CA LEU A 899 26.47 55.67 4.72
C LEU A 899 26.09 54.82 3.49
N ILE A 900 26.63 53.61 3.35
CA ILE A 900 26.21 52.64 2.33
C ILE A 900 25.14 51.74 2.98
N PRO A 901 23.84 51.90 2.70
CA PRO A 901 22.83 51.04 3.29
C PRO A 901 23.00 49.60 2.77
N ASP A 902 22.96 48.62 3.69
CA ASP A 902 22.89 47.19 3.34
C ASP A 902 21.73 46.94 2.37
N PRO A 903 21.89 46.08 1.35
CA PRO A 903 20.80 45.74 0.43
C PRO A 903 19.67 45.09 1.22
N ALA A 904 18.55 45.80 1.36
CA ALA A 904 17.35 45.24 2.00
C ALA A 904 16.82 44.09 1.13
N VAL A 905 16.99 42.86 1.61
CA VAL A 905 16.43 41.65 0.99
C VAL A 905 14.94 41.61 1.34
N TYR A 906 14.08 41.72 0.34
CA TYR A 906 12.64 41.57 0.51
C TYR A 906 12.23 40.15 0.11
N LYS A 907 11.58 39.43 1.04
CA LYS A 907 10.97 38.13 0.75
C LYS A 907 9.47 38.29 0.59
N PHE A 908 8.97 37.93 -0.59
CA PHE A 908 7.55 37.91 -0.91
C PHE A 908 7.07 36.45 -0.96
N GLU A 909 6.14 36.11 -0.08
CA GLU A 909 5.34 34.89 -0.15
C GLU A 909 4.00 35.27 -0.79
N THR A 910 3.93 35.20 -2.12
CA THR A 910 2.69 35.41 -2.87
C THR A 910 2.09 34.08 -3.24
N GLY A 911 0.84 33.85 -2.84
CA GLY A 911 0.15 32.60 -3.11
C GLY A 911 -1.27 32.83 -3.57
N THR A 912 -1.58 32.31 -4.77
CA THR A 912 -2.93 32.12 -5.29
C THR A 912 -3.43 30.73 -4.92
N GLY A 913 -4.55 30.66 -4.22
CA GLY A 913 -5.29 29.41 -4.02
C GLY A 913 -6.70 29.57 -4.54
N PHE A 914 -7.26 28.53 -5.14
CA PHE A 914 -8.67 28.54 -5.51
C PHE A 914 -9.29 27.15 -5.40
N GLU A 915 -10.59 27.14 -5.19
CA GLU A 915 -11.43 25.97 -4.99
C GLU A 915 -12.64 26.08 -5.93
N ILE A 916 -12.93 24.99 -6.64
CA ILE A 916 -14.00 24.92 -7.64
C ILE A 916 -14.80 23.63 -7.52
N VAL A 917 -16.11 23.73 -7.71
CA VAL A 917 -17.02 22.59 -7.86
C VAL A 917 -17.82 22.77 -9.15
N PRO A 918 -17.40 22.17 -10.28
CA PRO A 918 -18.12 22.32 -11.53
C PRO A 918 -19.31 21.39 -11.66
N VAL A 919 -20.37 21.90 -12.25
CA VAL A 919 -21.60 21.22 -12.58
C VAL A 919 -21.90 21.46 -14.06
N ILE A 920 -21.83 20.40 -14.86
CA ILE A 920 -22.21 20.44 -16.27
C ILE A 920 -23.74 20.56 -16.34
N GLN A 921 -24.25 21.55 -17.08
CA GLN A 921 -25.68 21.72 -17.29
C GLN A 921 -26.24 20.66 -18.27
N PRO A 922 -27.56 20.39 -18.25
CA PRO A 922 -28.18 19.42 -19.17
C PRO A 922 -28.05 19.78 -20.65
N ASP A 923 -27.66 21.01 -20.97
CA ASP A 923 -27.37 21.46 -22.34
C ASP A 923 -26.06 20.87 -22.91
N GLY A 924 -25.21 20.29 -22.05
CA GLY A 924 -23.91 19.70 -22.40
C GLY A 924 -22.85 20.71 -22.85
N ASN A 925 -23.16 22.00 -22.85
CA ASN A 925 -22.29 23.06 -23.39
C ASN A 925 -21.92 24.11 -22.34
N SER A 926 -22.64 24.20 -21.22
CA SER A 926 -22.33 25.16 -20.17
C SER A 926 -22.05 24.51 -18.83
N ILE A 927 -21.23 25.19 -18.04
CA ILE A 927 -20.75 24.76 -16.74
C ILE A 927 -21.09 25.85 -15.75
N VAL A 928 -21.67 25.45 -14.63
CA VAL A 928 -21.82 26.29 -13.44
C VAL A 928 -20.84 25.79 -12.40
N TYR A 929 -20.02 26.66 -11.85
CA TYR A 929 -19.15 26.30 -10.74
C TYR A 929 -19.15 27.37 -9.66
N ALA A 930 -19.17 26.92 -8.40
CA ALA A 930 -18.83 27.76 -7.27
C ALA A 930 -17.32 28.05 -7.34
N PHE A 931 -16.94 29.31 -7.33
CA PHE A 931 -15.57 29.79 -7.44
C PHE A 931 -15.16 30.49 -6.15
N ASP A 932 -14.27 29.82 -5.43
CA ASP A 932 -13.63 30.32 -4.23
C ASP A 932 -12.17 30.64 -4.53
N TYR A 933 -11.82 31.91 -4.63
CA TYR A 933 -10.46 32.35 -4.94
C TYR A 933 -9.89 33.17 -3.78
N MET A 934 -8.65 32.85 -3.43
CA MET A 934 -7.86 33.57 -2.45
C MET A 934 -6.51 33.93 -3.07
N TYR A 935 -6.25 35.23 -3.17
CA TYR A 935 -4.90 35.74 -3.38
C TYR A 935 -4.36 36.24 -2.04
N SER A 936 -3.16 35.83 -1.68
CA SER A 936 -2.48 36.29 -0.46
C SER A 936 -1.07 36.75 -0.78
N THR A 937 -0.66 37.85 -0.17
CA THR A 937 0.73 38.33 -0.24
C THR A 937 1.23 38.53 1.18
N ASN A 938 2.24 37.77 1.57
CA ASN A 938 2.91 37.88 2.85
C ASN A 938 4.33 38.39 2.59
N VAL A 939 4.64 39.61 3.04
CA VAL A 939 5.95 40.23 2.82
C VAL A 939 6.71 40.24 4.13
N ARG A 940 7.91 39.69 4.13
CA ARG A 940 8.82 39.76 5.28
C ARG A 940 9.81 40.89 5.04
N GLU A 941 9.52 42.06 5.60
CA GLU A 941 10.37 43.26 5.50
C GLU A 941 11.38 43.30 6.66
N PRO A 942 12.66 43.66 6.45
CA PRO A 942 13.57 44.03 7.55
C PRO A 942 13.19 45.42 8.07
N VAL A 943 12.59 45.48 9.27
CA VAL A 943 11.98 46.71 9.79
C VAL A 943 13.03 47.67 10.36
N ARG A 944 13.15 48.89 9.82
CA ARG A 944 13.55 50.08 10.60
C ARG A 944 12.29 50.81 11.09
N ALA A 945 12.34 51.38 12.29
CA ALA A 945 11.16 51.92 12.99
C ALA A 945 10.48 53.15 12.33
N ASP A 946 11.13 53.78 11.33
CA ASP A 946 10.69 55.04 10.74
C ASP A 946 10.10 54.92 9.31
N GLU A 947 10.07 53.73 8.70
CA GLU A 947 9.48 53.54 7.36
C GLU A 947 7.99 53.18 7.42
N LYS A 948 7.17 54.06 6.83
CA LYS A 948 5.72 53.86 6.67
C LYS A 948 5.47 52.73 5.67
N HIS A 949 4.81 51.65 6.10
CA HIS A 949 4.44 50.53 5.23
C HIS A 949 3.71 51.03 3.96
N LEU A 950 4.16 50.56 2.79
CA LEU A 950 3.40 50.70 1.55
C LEU A 950 2.03 50.05 1.75
N GLY A 951 0.94 50.74 1.40
CA GLY A 951 -0.40 50.13 1.40
C GLY A 951 -0.38 48.91 0.49
N ARG A 952 -0.78 47.74 0.98
CA ARG A 952 -0.81 46.49 0.19
C ARG A 952 -2.02 45.66 0.59
N ILE A 953 -2.56 44.91 -0.36
CA ILE A 953 -3.64 43.96 -0.09
C ILE A 953 -3.03 42.69 0.49
N LYS A 954 -3.20 42.48 1.80
CA LYS A 954 -2.73 41.27 2.49
C LYS A 954 -3.41 40.01 1.94
N ARG A 955 -4.72 40.09 1.70
CA ARG A 955 -5.55 39.01 1.14
C ARG A 955 -6.69 39.58 0.30
N HIS A 956 -6.97 38.97 -0.84
CA HIS A 956 -8.15 39.21 -1.68
C HIS A 956 -8.92 37.91 -1.82
N TYR A 957 -10.19 37.92 -1.40
CA TYR A 957 -11.09 36.77 -1.46
C TYR A 957 -12.23 37.05 -2.43
N VAL A 958 -12.55 36.08 -3.28
CA VAL A 958 -13.70 36.09 -4.16
C VAL A 958 -14.48 34.80 -3.93
N HIS A 959 -15.76 34.91 -3.59
CA HIS A 959 -16.70 33.80 -3.51
C HIS A 959 -17.87 34.12 -4.45
N THR A 960 -18.00 33.39 -5.55
CA THR A 960 -19.04 33.66 -6.55
C THR A 960 -19.39 32.42 -7.36
N ASP A 961 -20.63 32.33 -7.84
CA ASP A 961 -21.04 31.29 -8.78
C ASP A 961 -20.84 31.79 -10.22
N VAL A 962 -20.07 31.04 -11.00
CA VAL A 962 -19.74 31.40 -12.39
C VAL A 962 -20.40 30.42 -13.34
N GLN A 963 -21.13 30.94 -14.33
CA GLN A 963 -21.59 30.18 -15.48
C GLN A 963 -20.71 30.51 -16.71
N THR A 964 -20.14 29.50 -17.33
CA THR A 964 -19.31 29.63 -18.54
C THR A 964 -19.73 28.61 -19.58
N SER A 965 -19.66 28.99 -20.85
CA SER A 965 -19.81 28.03 -21.97
C SER A 965 -18.47 27.35 -22.25
N SER A 966 -18.48 26.16 -22.85
CA SER A 966 -17.25 25.48 -23.25
C SER A 966 -16.46 26.34 -24.23
N TYR A 967 -15.15 26.43 -24.01
CA TYR A 967 -14.20 27.28 -24.73
C TYR A 967 -14.46 28.79 -24.59
N GLU A 968 -15.23 29.24 -23.59
CA GLU A 968 -15.47 30.66 -23.37
C GLU A 968 -14.45 31.25 -22.39
N LEU A 969 -13.86 32.40 -22.74
CA LEU A 969 -13.11 33.24 -21.82
C LEU A 969 -14.03 34.30 -21.20
N ARG A 970 -14.18 34.28 -19.87
CA ARG A 970 -15.08 35.16 -19.12
C ARG A 970 -14.36 35.85 -17.97
N GLU A 971 -14.61 37.15 -17.79
CA GLU A 971 -14.17 37.86 -16.59
C GLU A 971 -15.00 37.44 -15.37
N ILE A 972 -14.33 37.03 -14.30
CA ILE A 972 -14.94 36.60 -13.04
C ILE A 972 -14.93 37.75 -12.04
N SER A 973 -13.78 38.38 -11.84
CA SER A 973 -13.60 39.41 -10.83
C SER A 973 -12.51 40.39 -11.23
N ARG A 974 -12.65 41.61 -10.73
CA ARG A 974 -11.71 42.70 -10.92
C ARG A 974 -11.58 43.47 -9.62
N TYR A 975 -10.36 43.83 -9.28
CA TYR A 975 -10.13 44.80 -8.22
C TYR A 975 -9.01 45.76 -8.58
N THR A 976 -9.19 47.01 -8.16
CA THR A 976 -8.26 48.11 -8.42
C THR A 976 -7.79 48.69 -7.09
N VAL A 977 -6.47 48.86 -6.97
CA VAL A 977 -5.78 49.41 -5.81
C VAL A 977 -5.10 50.69 -6.25
N ALA A 978 -5.57 51.82 -5.76
CA ALA A 978 -4.88 53.09 -5.93
C ALA A 978 -3.96 53.32 -4.72
N LEU A 979 -2.65 53.18 -4.94
CA LEU A 979 -1.62 53.57 -3.97
C LEU A 979 -1.28 55.03 -4.19
N LYS A 980 -1.75 55.90 -3.30
CA LYS A 980 -1.35 57.30 -3.26
C LYS A 980 -0.32 57.48 -2.15
N ALA A 981 0.95 57.55 -2.51
CA ALA A 981 2.05 57.84 -1.59
C ALA A 981 2.49 59.29 -1.80
N SER A 982 2.06 60.18 -0.90
CA SER A 982 2.60 61.54 -0.85
C SER A 982 3.70 61.60 0.21
N ARG A 983 4.95 61.81 -0.21
CA ARG A 983 6.02 62.19 0.72
C ARG A 983 6.03 63.70 0.83
N THR A 984 5.62 64.21 1.99
CA THR A 984 5.88 65.61 2.36
C THR A 984 7.22 65.65 3.08
N GLU A 985 8.30 65.86 2.35
CA GLU A 985 9.59 66.13 2.98
C GLU A 985 9.54 67.51 3.64
N ARG A 986 10.03 67.62 4.88
CA ARG A 986 10.16 68.90 5.57
C ARG A 986 11.37 69.63 4.96
N GLY A 987 11.17 70.90 4.59
CA GLY A 987 12.24 71.72 4.07
C GLY A 987 13.26 72.07 5.17
N VAL A 988 14.32 72.79 4.80
CA VAL A 988 15.33 73.22 5.78
C VAL A 988 14.65 74.02 6.91
N PRO A 989 14.74 73.57 8.18
CA PRO A 989 14.06 74.23 9.30
C PRO A 989 14.47 75.70 9.41
N GLY A 990 13.49 76.61 9.35
CA GLY A 990 13.70 78.06 9.43
C GLY A 990 13.61 78.79 8.08
N LEU A 991 14.08 78.19 6.99
CA LEU A 991 13.98 78.77 5.64
C LEU A 991 12.70 78.37 4.89
N GLU A 992 12.09 77.24 5.26
CA GLU A 992 10.84 76.72 4.66
C GLU A 992 9.60 77.61 4.88
N LYS A 993 9.64 78.52 5.86
CA LYS A 993 8.49 79.35 6.29
C LYS A 993 8.43 80.73 5.64
N ILE A 994 9.47 81.12 4.90
CA ILE A 994 9.53 82.44 4.24
C ILE A 994 8.60 82.39 3.01
N PRO A 995 7.60 83.28 2.88
CA PRO A 995 6.78 83.36 1.67
C PRO A 995 7.67 83.61 0.43
N VAL A 996 7.37 82.93 -0.69
CA VAL A 996 8.11 83.02 -1.97
C VAL A 996 9.51 82.37 -1.95
N LEU A 997 10.38 82.75 -1.01
CA LEU A 997 11.74 82.19 -0.89
C LEU A 997 11.75 80.74 -0.36
N GLY A 998 10.82 80.41 0.53
CA GLY A 998 10.68 79.06 1.08
C GLY A 998 10.32 78.00 0.05
N ALA A 999 9.81 78.37 -1.13
CA ALA A 999 9.55 77.44 -2.23
C ALA A 999 10.84 76.86 -2.85
N ALA A 1000 11.95 77.60 -2.80
CA ALA A 1000 13.26 77.12 -3.28
C ALA A 1000 13.96 76.18 -2.28
N PHE A 1001 13.54 76.21 -1.00
CA PHE A 1001 14.09 75.40 0.09
C PHE A 1001 13.15 74.29 0.57
N ARG A 1002 11.98 74.17 -0.07
CA ARG A 1002 11.11 73.00 0.03
C ARG A 1002 11.49 72.07 -1.13
N PRO A 1003 11.83 70.80 -0.88
CA PRO A 1003 11.87 69.81 -1.95
C PRO A 1003 10.49 69.78 -2.63
N LEU A 1004 10.47 69.64 -3.96
CA LEU A 1004 9.23 69.51 -4.70
C LEU A 1004 8.43 68.33 -4.10
N PRO A 1005 7.14 68.48 -3.82
CA PRO A 1005 6.33 67.40 -3.29
C PRO A 1005 6.38 66.23 -4.28
N GLN A 1006 7.03 65.14 -3.90
CA GLN A 1006 7.00 63.89 -4.63
C GLN A 1006 5.72 63.15 -4.21
N ALA A 1007 4.68 63.35 -5.01
CA ALA A 1007 3.49 62.52 -4.99
C ALA A 1007 3.68 61.40 -6.00
N GLU A 1008 3.93 60.19 -5.51
CA GLU A 1008 3.89 58.99 -6.34
C GLU A 1008 2.50 58.37 -6.19
N SER A 1009 1.74 58.35 -7.28
CA SER A 1009 0.51 57.56 -7.38
C SER A 1009 0.75 56.36 -8.28
N SER A 1010 0.55 55.16 -7.75
CA SER A 1010 0.58 53.92 -8.51
C SER A 1010 -0.79 53.27 -8.41
N LEU A 1011 -1.44 53.04 -9.55
CA LEU A 1011 -2.69 52.32 -9.67
C LEU A 1011 -2.38 50.91 -10.17
N GLN A 1012 -2.78 49.91 -9.41
CA GLN A 1012 -2.64 48.50 -9.75
C GLN A 1012 -4.04 47.90 -9.87
N THR A 1013 -4.34 47.24 -10.98
CA THR A 1013 -5.56 46.46 -11.15
C THR A 1013 -5.23 45.03 -11.50
N ASN A 1014 -5.91 44.12 -10.83
CA ASN A 1014 -5.84 42.70 -11.12
C ASN A 1014 -7.20 42.25 -11.65
N ILE A 1015 -7.17 41.65 -12.83
CA ILE A 1015 -8.33 41.08 -13.51
C ILE A 1015 -8.20 39.56 -13.45
N ILE A 1016 -9.27 38.89 -13.03
CA ILE A 1016 -9.35 37.43 -12.95
C ILE A 1016 -10.30 36.97 -14.05
N LEU A 1017 -9.76 36.21 -15.00
CA LEU A 1017 -10.52 35.59 -16.09
C LEU A 1017 -10.61 34.08 -15.86
N GLY A 1018 -11.76 33.50 -16.16
CA GLY A 1018 -11.98 32.06 -16.22
C GLY A 1018 -12.17 31.60 -17.65
N SER A 1019 -11.53 30.49 -18.01
CA SER A 1019 -11.82 29.69 -19.18
C SER A 1019 -12.28 28.30 -18.74
N SER A 1020 -13.21 27.69 -19.46
CA SER A 1020 -13.64 26.33 -19.16
C SER A 1020 -13.78 25.49 -20.42
N THR A 1021 -13.41 24.22 -20.33
CA THR A 1021 -13.50 23.24 -21.43
C THR A 1021 -14.19 21.99 -20.90
N ILE A 1022 -15.27 21.57 -21.56
CA ILE A 1022 -16.01 20.36 -21.22
C ILE A 1022 -15.46 19.20 -22.04
N TYR A 1023 -15.12 18.10 -21.38
CA TYR A 1023 -14.88 16.81 -22.01
C TYR A 1023 -16.08 15.90 -21.73
N PRO A 1024 -17.04 15.82 -22.66
CA PRO A 1024 -18.25 15.03 -22.47
C PRO A 1024 -17.93 13.53 -22.48
N THR A 1025 -18.76 12.74 -21.81
CA THR A 1025 -18.73 11.28 -21.98
C THR A 1025 -19.70 10.86 -23.08
N VAL A 1026 -19.47 9.68 -23.67
CA VAL A 1026 -20.37 9.05 -24.62
C VAL A 1026 -21.76 8.84 -24.00
N PHE A 1027 -21.83 8.48 -22.73
CA PHE A 1027 -23.12 8.31 -22.04
C PHE A 1027 -23.88 9.63 -21.89
N ASP A 1028 -23.18 10.74 -21.60
CA ASP A 1028 -23.79 12.07 -21.56
C ASP A 1028 -24.31 12.51 -22.94
N LEU A 1029 -23.60 12.15 -24.01
CA LEU A 1029 -23.96 12.51 -25.38
C LEU A 1029 -25.13 11.67 -25.92
N ILE A 1030 -25.04 10.35 -25.82
CA ILE A 1030 -26.05 9.42 -26.33
C ILE A 1030 -27.32 9.42 -25.43
N GLY A 1031 -27.26 10.06 -24.26
CA GLY A 1031 -28.39 10.12 -23.33
C GLY A 1031 -28.72 8.78 -22.68
N LEU A 1032 -27.81 7.81 -22.80
CA LEU A 1032 -27.91 6.51 -22.14
C LEU A 1032 -27.58 6.73 -20.66
N ARG A 1033 -28.61 6.78 -19.81
CA ARG A 1033 -28.41 6.79 -18.36
C ARG A 1033 -27.86 5.42 -17.95
N TRP A 1034 -26.73 5.44 -17.25
CA TRP A 1034 -26.09 4.26 -16.65
C TRP A 1034 -26.84 3.78 -15.39
N SER A 1035 -28.17 3.70 -15.49
CA SER A 1035 -29.08 3.32 -14.42
C SER A 1035 -29.34 1.81 -14.44
N PRO A 1036 -29.32 1.12 -13.28
CA PRO A 1036 -29.47 -0.33 -13.14
C PRO A 1036 -30.89 -0.85 -13.39
N TYR A 1037 -31.71 -0.09 -14.13
CA TYR A 1037 -33.04 -0.50 -14.53
C TYR A 1037 -33.22 -0.16 -16.01
N VAL A 1038 -32.86 -1.14 -16.83
CA VAL A 1038 -33.39 -1.35 -18.20
C VAL A 1038 -34.93 -1.33 -18.20
N GLU A 1039 -35.58 -1.37 -17.03
CA GLU A 1039 -37.02 -1.15 -16.84
C GLU A 1039 -37.55 0.15 -17.48
N SER A 1040 -36.69 1.14 -17.75
CA SER A 1040 -37.03 2.37 -18.48
C SER A 1040 -36.52 2.44 -19.93
N MET A 1041 -35.69 1.50 -20.39
CA MET A 1041 -35.43 1.30 -21.81
C MET A 1041 -36.63 0.57 -22.40
N GLN A 1042 -37.68 1.35 -22.64
CA GLN A 1042 -38.95 0.91 -23.21
C GLN A 1042 -38.77 0.60 -24.71
N SER A 1043 -37.86 -0.30 -25.07
CA SER A 1043 -37.84 -0.81 -26.44
C SER A 1043 -39.10 -1.67 -26.63
N SER A 1044 -39.85 -1.39 -27.69
CA SER A 1044 -41.07 -2.12 -28.05
C SER A 1044 -40.82 -3.62 -28.20
N ARG A 1045 -39.57 -4.01 -28.51
CA ARG A 1045 -39.10 -5.39 -28.56
C ARG A 1045 -38.89 -6.01 -27.18
N LEU A 1046 -38.23 -5.35 -26.23
CA LEU A 1046 -38.13 -5.87 -24.84
C LEU A 1046 -39.53 -6.10 -24.25
N ASN A 1047 -40.49 -5.23 -24.58
CA ASN A 1047 -41.88 -5.43 -24.19
C ASN A 1047 -42.53 -6.64 -24.90
N ARG A 1048 -42.23 -6.90 -26.17
CA ARG A 1048 -42.68 -8.12 -26.89
C ARG A 1048 -42.01 -9.38 -26.35
N GLU A 1049 -40.70 -9.40 -26.17
CA GLU A 1049 -39.98 -10.54 -25.60
C GLU A 1049 -40.42 -10.80 -24.15
N LYS A 1050 -40.64 -9.74 -23.36
CA LYS A 1050 -41.24 -9.85 -22.02
C LYS A 1050 -42.68 -10.39 -22.10
N ALA A 1051 -43.48 -9.97 -23.08
CA ALA A 1051 -44.83 -10.51 -23.29
C ALA A 1051 -44.81 -11.98 -23.69
N ASP A 1052 -43.96 -12.37 -24.65
CA ASP A 1052 -43.75 -13.75 -25.10
C ASP A 1052 -43.23 -14.63 -23.95
N GLN A 1053 -42.33 -14.10 -23.12
CA GLN A 1053 -41.83 -14.77 -21.91
C GLN A 1053 -42.92 -14.91 -20.84
N VAL A 1054 -43.76 -13.89 -20.62
CA VAL A 1054 -44.93 -13.97 -19.74
C VAL A 1054 -45.93 -15.02 -20.26
N GLN A 1055 -46.10 -15.14 -21.58
CA GLN A 1055 -46.95 -16.15 -22.19
C GLN A 1055 -46.35 -17.56 -22.05
N ARG A 1056 -45.04 -17.74 -22.27
CA ARG A 1056 -44.32 -19.01 -21.98
C ARG A 1056 -44.46 -19.38 -20.50
N ARG A 1057 -44.36 -18.40 -19.59
CA ARG A 1057 -44.55 -18.57 -18.14
C ARG A 1057 -45.96 -19.03 -17.79
N GLN A 1058 -47.00 -18.45 -18.39
CA GLN A 1058 -48.38 -18.92 -18.21
C GLN A 1058 -48.53 -20.37 -18.71
N THR A 1059 -47.90 -20.70 -19.83
CA THR A 1059 -47.94 -22.05 -20.42
C THR A 1059 -47.26 -23.08 -19.52
N LEU A 1060 -46.03 -22.82 -19.05
CA LEU A 1060 -45.29 -23.72 -18.14
C LEU A 1060 -45.99 -23.87 -16.79
N ARG A 1061 -46.52 -22.79 -16.23
CA ARG A 1061 -47.29 -22.82 -14.98
C ARG A 1061 -48.54 -23.68 -15.13
N ASN A 1062 -49.27 -23.54 -16.23
CA ASN A 1062 -50.46 -24.35 -16.50
C ASN A 1062 -50.09 -25.82 -16.69
N THR A 1063 -48.99 -26.11 -17.40
CA THR A 1063 -48.50 -27.48 -17.62
C THR A 1063 -48.07 -28.15 -16.31
N LEU A 1064 -47.40 -27.42 -15.41
CA LEU A 1064 -47.02 -27.92 -14.08
C LEU A 1064 -48.23 -28.12 -13.17
N LEU A 1065 -49.22 -27.23 -13.22
CA LEU A 1065 -50.48 -27.36 -12.48
C LEU A 1065 -51.31 -28.55 -12.99
N GLU A 1066 -51.34 -28.79 -14.30
CA GLU A 1066 -51.96 -29.99 -14.88
C GLU A 1066 -51.23 -31.25 -14.41
N LYS A 1067 -49.90 -31.30 -14.54
CA LYS A 1067 -49.14 -32.48 -14.13
C LYS A 1067 -49.26 -32.80 -12.64
N THR A 1068 -49.22 -31.78 -11.77
CA THR A 1068 -49.44 -31.97 -10.33
C THR A 1068 -50.87 -32.36 -9.99
N ARG A 1069 -51.86 -31.88 -10.74
CA ARG A 1069 -53.25 -32.29 -10.60
C ARG A 1069 -53.45 -33.75 -11.05
N ASP A 1070 -52.82 -34.16 -12.14
CA ASP A 1070 -52.85 -35.53 -12.65
C ASP A 1070 -52.20 -36.50 -11.66
N ASP A 1071 -51.05 -36.15 -11.08
CA ASP A 1071 -50.37 -36.94 -10.06
C ASP A 1071 -51.24 -37.07 -8.78
N VAL A 1072 -51.91 -35.98 -8.37
CA VAL A 1072 -52.83 -36.00 -7.22
C VAL A 1072 -54.08 -36.84 -7.50
N ASN A 1073 -54.66 -36.73 -8.70
CA ASN A 1073 -55.81 -37.53 -9.11
C ASN A 1073 -55.47 -39.03 -9.16
N ALA A 1074 -54.27 -39.38 -9.65
CA ALA A 1074 -53.76 -40.75 -9.66
C ALA A 1074 -53.59 -41.32 -8.25
N ILE A 1075 -53.12 -40.51 -7.28
CA ILE A 1075 -52.95 -40.93 -5.89
C ILE A 1075 -54.29 -41.10 -5.17
N ILE A 1076 -55.30 -40.27 -5.49
CA ILE A 1076 -56.63 -40.34 -4.86
C ILE A 1076 -57.51 -41.44 -5.51
N GLY A 1077 -57.08 -42.03 -6.62
CA GLY A 1077 -57.83 -43.06 -7.33
C GLY A 1077 -59.08 -42.52 -8.03
N ILE A 1078 -59.08 -41.23 -8.36
CA ILE A 1078 -60.12 -40.62 -9.18
C ILE A 1078 -59.73 -40.87 -10.64
N GLU A 1079 -60.27 -41.92 -11.24
CA GLU A 1079 -60.26 -42.06 -12.70
C GLU A 1079 -61.17 -40.96 -13.27
N GLU A 1080 -60.59 -39.82 -13.66
CA GLU A 1080 -61.30 -38.85 -14.49
C GLU A 1080 -61.52 -39.50 -15.87
N ASP A 1081 -62.78 -39.80 -16.17
CA ASP A 1081 -63.22 -40.38 -17.43
C ASP A 1081 -62.93 -39.39 -18.58
N ASN A 1082 -61.82 -39.62 -19.29
CA ASN A 1082 -61.30 -38.76 -20.37
C ASN A 1082 -62.27 -38.59 -21.57
N SER A 1083 -63.40 -39.28 -21.57
CA SER A 1083 -64.40 -39.24 -22.64
C SER A 1083 -65.20 -37.93 -22.70
N ALA A 1084 -65.27 -37.14 -21.60
CA ALA A 1084 -66.06 -35.91 -21.57
C ALA A 1084 -65.35 -34.65 -22.09
N ARG A 1085 -64.02 -34.70 -22.29
CA ARG A 1085 -63.19 -33.51 -22.61
C ARG A 1085 -63.09 -33.19 -24.11
N ALA A 1086 -63.43 -34.12 -25.00
CA ALA A 1086 -63.38 -33.90 -26.45
C ALA A 1086 -64.48 -32.95 -26.97
N THR A 1087 -65.53 -32.70 -26.18
CA THR A 1087 -66.69 -31.88 -26.58
C THR A 1087 -66.62 -30.41 -26.18
N PHE A 1088 -65.59 -29.96 -25.48
CA PHE A 1088 -65.48 -28.56 -25.01
C PHE A 1088 -64.34 -27.74 -25.66
N GLN A 1089 -63.62 -28.31 -26.63
CA GLN A 1089 -62.55 -27.60 -27.37
C GLN A 1089 -62.96 -27.11 -28.76
N SER A 1090 -64.25 -27.14 -29.12
CA SER A 1090 -64.73 -26.68 -30.44
C SER A 1090 -65.68 -25.47 -30.41
N GLU A 1091 -65.65 -24.63 -29.38
CA GLU A 1091 -66.27 -23.29 -29.39
C GLU A 1091 -65.26 -22.18 -29.16
#